data_AF-A0A3A4ADB6-F1
#
_entry.id   AF-A0A3A4ADB6-F1
#
_cell.length_a   1.000
_cell.length_b   1.000
_cell.length_c   1.000
_cell.angle_alpha   90.00
_cell.angle_beta   90.00
_cell.angle_gamma   90.00
#
_symmetry.space_group_name_H-M   'P 1'
#
loop_
_entity.id
_entity.type
_entity.pdbx_description
1 polymer ?
#
loop_
_entity_poly.entity_id
_entity_poly.type
_entity_poly.pdbx_seq_one_letter_code
_entity_poly.pdbx_strand_id
1 'polypeptide(L)'
;MEMRSGAPRRWAVLAVCCLSLFLVGLDTTIVNVALPAVGAGLDVGTRGLEWAVDAYTLVLAGLLVSAGALADRFGRRRVFRLGMAVFAAGSVACALAPSIGVLVAARVVQGVGGSMLSPVALAIVVNVITEPRERARAIGVWAAVFGVSMAVGPLAGGALITAFGWRAVFWVNVPVIVVALALTAIVVPESRAERPRRLDVPGQVLMTVVVGGAVAVLIEGPHLGWASPVVVAGCVVVAAAVAALARVESRRAEPLVDPGLFRRPPFTAAVVSAVAVFVALSATLLLSTFHLQAGRGLGPLSAGLVTLPMALAATVCAPVSGMLVGRYGARPPLLLAGALLTAGGLALTLSGGHPDVRAHAAALLLVGAGFGFANAPITNAAVSGLPPARAGVAGGIASSARQLGSALGVAVAGGLVGDTLPADLSQASRPGWLLVTACGLLVLLLTPAAPSSATPRQALPARREPGPDPGEDHAVTPECTARWLPVRITAGGGVRAPGRGEPRPVGAARRGWPRGGAARMVGGEAASGENGSVTEQEIEAKGFQVNLEVFQGPFDLLLGLIAKHKLDITEVALSQVTDEFIAYIRSHGNEWDLDQASHFLLVAATLLDLKAARLLPSGEVEDEEDLALLEARDLLFARLLQYKAYKQVAGVFAARMAEESRRFPRLVPMEPRFANLLPEVLISLTPEQFAQLAAKAMTPRPVPSVSIAHMHHPLANVREQAAILVERLRRARRATFRALVSDAAGPYEVIARFLAVLELFREGAVTFEQLEPLGELHVIWTGADAGDVSVGDDYEKNETPDE
;
A
#
# COMPACT_ATOMS: atom_id res chain seq x y z
N MET A 1 5.80 -9.44 22.69
CA MET A 1 5.97 -7.98 22.95
C MET A 1 6.15 -7.13 21.67
N GLU A 2 6.19 -7.70 20.45
CA GLU A 2 6.51 -6.97 19.20
C GLU A 2 5.36 -6.24 18.46
N MET A 3 4.08 -6.47 18.80
CA MET A 3 2.98 -5.86 18.02
C MET A 3 2.69 -4.39 18.32
N ARG A 4 3.21 -3.81 19.42
CA ARG A 4 2.93 -2.40 19.80
C ARG A 4 3.98 -1.39 19.30
N SER A 5 5.11 -1.82 18.74
CA SER A 5 6.22 -0.93 18.32
C SER A 5 6.13 -0.42 16.86
N GLY A 6 5.21 -0.94 16.04
CA GLY A 6 5.13 -0.61 14.61
C GLY A 6 4.48 0.73 14.26
N ALA A 7 3.43 1.14 14.97
CA ALA A 7 2.70 2.38 14.70
C ALA A 7 3.52 3.67 14.94
N PRO A 8 4.19 3.86 16.11
CA PRO A 8 4.94 5.09 16.37
C PRO A 8 6.10 5.28 15.37
N ARG A 9 6.73 4.19 14.92
CA ARG A 9 7.81 4.25 13.92
C ARG A 9 7.31 4.70 12.55
N ARG A 10 6.13 4.26 12.10
CA ARG A 10 5.53 4.66 10.80
C ARG A 10 5.21 6.16 10.75
N TRP A 11 4.63 6.71 11.82
CA TRP A 11 4.33 8.13 11.91
C TRP A 11 5.58 8.99 12.07
N ALA A 12 6.61 8.49 12.75
CA ALA A 12 7.91 9.14 12.78
C ALA A 12 8.57 9.20 11.38
N VAL A 13 8.49 8.13 10.58
CA VAL A 13 8.95 8.16 9.17
C VAL A 13 8.19 9.21 8.36
N LEU A 14 6.86 9.30 8.53
CA LEU A 14 6.05 10.32 7.88
C LEU A 14 6.50 11.73 8.30
N ALA A 15 6.73 11.98 9.58
CA ALA A 15 7.16 13.27 10.08
C ALA A 15 8.49 13.71 9.44
N VAL A 16 9.45 12.79 9.28
CA VAL A 16 10.73 13.06 8.60
C VAL A 16 10.52 13.39 7.11
N CYS A 17 9.66 12.64 6.41
CA CYS A 17 9.33 12.91 5.01
C CYS A 17 8.56 14.23 4.84
N CYS A 18 7.71 14.59 5.79
CA CYS A 18 7.01 15.87 5.85
C CYS A 18 7.98 17.02 6.10
N LEU A 19 8.97 16.84 6.99
CA LEU A 19 9.98 17.85 7.27
C LEU A 19 10.80 18.22 6.02
N SER A 20 11.18 17.23 5.20
CA SER A 20 11.86 17.52 3.93
C SER A 20 10.98 18.27 2.92
N LEU A 21 9.68 17.94 2.87
CA LEU A 21 8.73 18.62 1.98
C LEU A 21 8.52 20.07 2.43
N PHE A 22 8.35 20.26 3.75
CA PHE A 22 8.25 21.58 4.36
C PHE A 22 9.45 22.44 4.00
N LEU A 23 10.65 21.86 4.05
CA LEU A 23 11.89 22.56 3.73
C LEU A 23 11.96 23.02 2.27
N VAL A 24 11.61 22.14 1.32
CA VAL A 24 11.57 22.46 -0.12
C VAL A 24 10.53 23.55 -0.42
N GLY A 25 9.35 23.46 0.20
CA GLY A 25 8.30 24.46 0.03
C GLY A 25 8.65 25.81 0.67
N LEU A 26 9.26 25.79 1.86
CA LEU A 26 9.76 26.97 2.54
C LEU A 26 10.82 27.67 1.69
N ASP A 27 11.84 26.95 1.21
CA ASP A 27 12.91 27.52 0.38
C ASP A 27 12.38 28.20 -0.89
N THR A 28 11.40 27.59 -1.55
CA THR A 28 10.80 28.15 -2.76
C THR A 28 10.08 29.47 -2.47
N THR A 29 9.40 29.58 -1.33
CA THR A 29 8.60 30.76 -0.98
C THR A 29 9.42 31.87 -0.31
N ILE A 30 10.37 31.50 0.54
CA ILE A 30 11.21 32.45 1.29
C ILE A 30 12.18 33.21 0.37
N VAL A 31 12.72 32.54 -0.67
CA VAL A 31 13.64 33.17 -1.63
C VAL A 31 12.93 34.20 -2.49
N ASN A 32 11.68 33.93 -2.90
CA ASN A 32 10.87 34.89 -3.66
C ASN A 32 10.66 36.21 -2.90
N VAL A 33 10.49 36.14 -1.58
CA VAL A 33 10.37 37.32 -0.71
C VAL A 33 11.73 38.03 -0.54
N ALA A 34 12.83 37.29 -0.64
CA ALA A 34 14.18 37.81 -0.49
C ALA A 34 14.75 38.48 -1.74
N LEU A 35 14.18 38.25 -2.93
CA LEU A 35 14.74 38.74 -4.20
C LEU A 35 15.09 40.23 -4.22
N PRO A 36 14.23 41.16 -3.73
CA PRO A 36 14.59 42.58 -3.73
C PRO A 36 15.82 42.88 -2.87
N ALA A 37 15.95 42.21 -1.71
CA ALA A 37 17.09 42.38 -0.81
C ALA A 37 18.38 41.73 -1.37
N VAL A 38 18.25 40.62 -2.10
CA VAL A 38 19.36 40.00 -2.84
C VAL A 38 19.85 40.93 -3.96
N GLY A 39 18.93 41.55 -4.69
CA GLY A 39 19.23 42.54 -5.74
C GLY A 39 20.04 43.71 -5.23
N ALA A 40 19.58 44.31 -4.12
CA ALA A 40 20.30 45.40 -3.46
C ALA A 40 21.65 44.96 -2.88
N GLY A 41 21.75 43.73 -2.36
CA GLY A 41 22.96 43.22 -1.73
C GLY A 41 24.06 42.76 -2.71
N LEU A 42 23.72 42.45 -3.96
CA LEU A 42 24.66 42.02 -5.01
C LEU A 42 24.79 43.02 -6.16
N ASP A 43 24.02 44.12 -6.13
CA ASP A 43 23.95 45.16 -7.16
C ASP A 43 23.62 44.58 -8.57
N VAL A 44 22.54 43.80 -8.65
CA VAL A 44 22.16 43.09 -9.88
C VAL A 44 20.73 43.44 -10.32
N GLY A 45 20.56 43.63 -11.62
CA GLY A 45 19.26 43.88 -12.24
C GLY A 45 18.28 42.70 -12.17
N THR A 46 17.01 42.98 -12.46
CA THR A 46 15.87 42.04 -12.33
C THR A 46 16.10 40.69 -13.01
N ARG A 47 16.68 40.69 -14.22
CA ARG A 47 16.96 39.46 -14.98
C ARG A 47 17.89 38.50 -14.25
N GLY A 48 18.87 39.01 -13.51
CA GLY A 48 19.78 38.16 -12.73
C GLY A 48 19.07 37.50 -11.54
N LEU A 49 18.13 38.21 -10.92
CA LEU A 49 17.34 37.73 -9.78
C LEU A 49 16.33 36.66 -10.19
N GLU A 50 15.67 36.84 -11.34
CA GLU A 50 14.78 35.84 -11.95
C GLU A 50 15.54 34.51 -12.15
N TRP A 51 16.74 34.57 -12.73
CA TRP A 51 17.58 33.38 -12.92
C TRP A 51 17.99 32.67 -11.62
N ALA A 52 18.05 33.36 -10.49
CA ALA A 52 18.31 32.72 -9.19
C ALA A 52 17.13 31.83 -8.73
N VAL A 53 15.91 32.14 -9.15
CA VAL A 53 14.72 31.31 -8.88
C VAL A 53 14.53 30.27 -9.98
N ASP A 54 14.69 30.67 -11.24
CA ASP A 54 14.42 29.81 -12.39
C ASP A 54 15.41 28.67 -12.50
N ALA A 55 16.70 28.90 -12.24
CA ALA A 55 17.71 27.86 -12.29
C ALA A 55 17.42 26.71 -11.30
N TYR A 56 16.92 27.05 -10.10
CA TYR A 56 16.47 26.05 -9.14
C TYR A 56 15.24 25.28 -9.66
N THR A 57 14.24 26.00 -10.15
CA THR A 57 12.96 25.41 -10.60
C THR A 57 13.15 24.50 -11.81
N LEU A 58 14.00 24.90 -12.77
CA LEU A 58 14.34 24.14 -13.96
C LEU A 58 14.99 22.80 -13.62
N VAL A 59 16.00 22.83 -12.75
CA VAL A 59 16.74 21.63 -12.34
C VAL A 59 15.85 20.73 -11.49
N LEU A 60 15.09 21.31 -10.56
CA LEU A 60 14.12 20.59 -9.74
C LEU A 60 13.14 19.83 -10.66
N ALA A 61 12.46 20.54 -11.57
CA ALA A 61 11.48 19.98 -12.47
C ALA A 61 12.06 18.88 -13.37
N GLY A 62 13.21 19.13 -14.00
CA GLY A 62 13.82 18.23 -14.96
C GLY A 62 14.34 16.92 -14.36
N LEU A 63 14.64 16.88 -13.06
CA LEU A 63 15.26 15.72 -12.40
C LEU A 63 14.30 14.91 -11.51
N LEU A 64 13.04 15.32 -11.31
CA LEU A 64 12.08 14.62 -10.44
C LEU A 64 11.87 13.13 -10.82
N VAL A 65 11.68 12.83 -12.11
CA VAL A 65 11.49 11.45 -12.58
C VAL A 65 12.76 10.62 -12.44
N SER A 66 13.90 11.22 -12.79
CA SER A 66 15.22 10.59 -12.70
C SER A 66 15.59 10.26 -11.25
N ALA A 67 15.29 11.15 -10.30
CA ALA A 67 15.52 10.94 -8.89
C ALA A 67 14.68 9.78 -8.32
N GLY A 68 13.40 9.66 -8.74
CA GLY A 68 12.55 8.52 -8.38
C GLY A 68 13.13 7.19 -8.85
N ALA A 69 13.60 7.13 -10.10
CA ALA A 69 14.24 5.94 -10.65
C ALA A 69 15.57 5.59 -9.96
N LEU A 70 16.37 6.62 -9.61
CA LEU A 70 17.62 6.43 -8.87
C LEU A 70 17.35 5.85 -7.48
N ALA A 71 16.31 6.32 -6.79
CA ALA A 71 15.91 5.84 -5.47
C ALA A 71 15.43 4.40 -5.47
N ASP A 72 14.68 3.97 -6.50
CA ASP A 72 14.25 2.58 -6.61
C ASP A 72 15.43 1.62 -6.85
N ARG A 73 16.53 2.09 -7.45
CA ARG A 73 17.75 1.29 -7.71
C ARG A 73 18.73 1.27 -6.53
N PHE A 74 19.15 2.45 -6.05
CA PHE A 74 20.23 2.58 -5.07
C PHE A 74 19.75 2.47 -3.62
N GLY A 75 18.43 2.46 -3.40
CA GLY A 75 17.80 2.48 -2.09
C GLY A 75 17.26 3.87 -1.76
N ARG A 76 16.01 3.91 -1.30
CA ARG A 76 15.28 5.16 -1.10
C ARG A 76 15.88 6.00 0.02
N ARG A 77 16.34 5.37 1.10
CA ARG A 77 16.96 6.09 2.24
C ARG A 77 18.29 6.70 1.82
N ARG A 78 19.11 6.01 1.00
CA ARG A 78 20.40 6.55 0.52
C ARG A 78 20.20 7.77 -0.37
N VAL A 79 19.33 7.68 -1.35
CA VAL A 79 19.05 8.79 -2.27
C VAL A 79 18.42 9.97 -1.54
N PHE A 80 17.52 9.71 -0.58
CA PHE A 80 16.93 10.76 0.25
C PHE A 80 17.97 11.49 1.13
N ARG A 81 18.91 10.75 1.75
CA ARG A 81 20.02 11.34 2.50
C ARG A 81 20.99 12.14 1.61
N LEU A 82 21.32 11.60 0.44
CA LEU A 82 22.13 12.31 -0.54
C LEU A 82 21.45 13.61 -0.99
N GLY A 83 20.15 13.56 -1.28
CA GLY A 83 19.34 14.72 -1.64
C GLY A 83 19.39 15.82 -0.57
N MET A 84 19.21 15.46 0.70
CA MET A 84 19.32 16.40 1.82
C MET A 84 20.73 16.99 1.94
N ALA A 85 21.78 16.16 1.82
CA ALA A 85 23.16 16.65 1.89
C ALA A 85 23.50 17.61 0.75
N VAL A 86 23.09 17.29 -0.49
CA VAL A 86 23.27 18.15 -1.67
C VAL A 86 22.46 19.44 -1.52
N PHE A 87 21.24 19.37 -1.00
CA PHE A 87 20.43 20.57 -0.73
C PHE A 87 21.08 21.46 0.33
N ALA A 88 21.62 20.90 1.42
CA ALA A 88 22.34 21.66 2.44
C ALA A 88 23.59 22.33 1.88
N ALA A 89 24.39 21.59 1.10
CA ALA A 89 25.58 22.14 0.45
C ALA A 89 25.22 23.29 -0.51
N GLY A 90 24.17 23.11 -1.31
CA GLY A 90 23.63 24.17 -2.18
C GLY A 90 23.17 25.39 -1.37
N SER A 91 22.47 25.18 -0.26
CA SER A 91 22.00 26.28 0.60
C SER A 91 23.15 27.04 1.26
N VAL A 92 24.18 26.35 1.76
CA VAL A 92 25.41 26.99 2.28
C VAL A 92 26.11 27.77 1.17
N ALA A 93 26.21 27.22 -0.04
CA ALA A 93 26.81 27.90 -1.18
C ALA A 93 26.00 29.17 -1.57
N CYS A 94 24.66 29.13 -1.51
CA CYS A 94 23.81 30.30 -1.70
C CYS A 94 24.06 31.37 -0.62
N ALA A 95 24.18 30.95 0.65
CA ALA A 95 24.46 31.85 1.77
C ALA A 95 25.83 32.52 1.66
N LEU A 96 26.82 31.84 1.07
CA LEU A 96 28.19 32.32 0.89
C LEU A 96 28.42 32.98 -0.48
N ALA A 97 27.42 33.04 -1.35
CA ALA A 97 27.58 33.53 -2.72
C ALA A 97 28.07 35.00 -2.77
N PRO A 98 29.23 35.28 -3.39
CA PRO A 98 29.74 36.65 -3.53
C PRO A 98 29.15 37.38 -4.74
N SER A 99 28.54 36.65 -5.69
CA SER A 99 27.99 37.20 -6.93
C SER A 99 26.76 36.41 -7.37
N ILE A 100 25.96 36.99 -8.27
CA ILE A 100 24.76 36.34 -8.81
C ILE A 100 25.08 35.06 -9.58
N GLY A 101 26.20 35.00 -10.30
CA GLY A 101 26.60 33.80 -11.03
C GLY A 101 26.87 32.62 -10.09
N VAL A 102 27.53 32.87 -8.96
CA VAL A 102 27.74 31.85 -7.92
C VAL A 102 26.41 31.48 -7.25
N LEU A 103 25.54 32.45 -7.00
CA LEU A 103 24.21 32.19 -6.44
C LEU A 103 23.38 31.30 -7.38
N VAL A 104 23.34 31.61 -8.68
CA VAL A 104 22.65 30.79 -9.69
C VAL A 104 23.22 29.38 -9.76
N ALA A 105 24.55 29.23 -9.76
CA ALA A 105 25.19 27.91 -9.74
C ALA A 105 24.87 27.13 -8.45
N ALA A 106 24.86 27.80 -7.29
CA ALA A 106 24.46 27.20 -6.02
C ALA A 106 22.97 26.78 -6.03
N ARG A 107 22.10 27.57 -6.67
CA ARG A 107 20.66 27.25 -6.86
C ARG A 107 20.45 26.05 -7.78
N VAL A 108 21.30 25.86 -8.80
CA VAL A 108 21.33 24.63 -9.60
C VAL A 108 21.64 23.43 -8.70
N VAL A 109 22.70 23.49 -7.89
CA VAL A 109 23.06 22.41 -6.95
C VAL A 109 21.92 22.14 -5.96
N GLN A 110 21.31 23.19 -5.43
CA GLN A 110 20.18 23.08 -4.51
C GLN A 110 18.96 22.43 -5.18
N GLY A 111 18.70 22.73 -6.46
CA GLY A 111 17.65 22.10 -7.28
C GLY A 111 17.90 20.61 -7.48
N VAL A 112 19.15 20.18 -7.69
CA VAL A 112 19.52 18.76 -7.75
C VAL A 112 19.14 18.07 -6.45
N GLY A 113 19.52 18.65 -5.30
CA GLY A 113 19.16 18.13 -3.99
C GLY A 113 17.64 18.04 -3.79
N GLY A 114 16.92 19.10 -4.16
CA GLY A 114 15.46 19.19 -4.02
C GLY A 114 14.71 18.13 -4.83
N SER A 115 15.23 17.81 -6.02
CA SER A 115 14.62 16.80 -6.91
C SER A 115 14.61 15.40 -6.29
N MET A 116 15.54 15.11 -5.38
CA MET A 116 15.68 13.85 -4.66
C MET A 116 14.81 13.76 -3.40
N LEU A 117 14.15 14.83 -2.98
CA LEU A 117 13.36 14.84 -1.73
C LEU A 117 11.91 14.44 -1.98
N SER A 118 11.17 15.19 -2.80
CA SER A 118 9.73 14.99 -2.99
C SER A 118 9.29 13.61 -3.52
N PRO A 119 9.86 13.07 -4.62
CA PRO A 119 9.42 11.79 -5.16
C PRO A 119 9.89 10.62 -4.28
N VAL A 120 11.07 10.74 -3.66
CA VAL A 120 11.64 9.69 -2.80
C VAL A 120 10.92 9.63 -1.45
N ALA A 121 10.58 10.78 -0.86
CA ALA A 121 9.76 10.86 0.34
C ALA A 121 8.41 10.16 0.14
N LEU A 122 7.72 10.44 -0.97
CA LEU A 122 6.45 9.77 -1.29
C LEU A 122 6.63 8.25 -1.43
N ALA A 123 7.71 7.80 -2.09
CA ALA A 123 8.01 6.38 -2.22
C ALA A 123 8.31 5.70 -0.87
N ILE A 124 9.00 6.38 0.05
CA ILE A 124 9.26 5.91 1.42
C ILE A 124 7.93 5.77 2.18
N VAL A 125 7.07 6.81 2.15
CA VAL A 125 5.77 6.80 2.85
C VAL A 125 4.87 5.67 2.35
N VAL A 126 4.77 5.49 1.03
CA VAL A 126 3.96 4.42 0.42
C VAL A 126 4.48 3.03 0.79
N ASN A 127 5.79 2.88 0.93
CA ASN A 127 6.41 1.59 1.24
C ASN A 127 6.29 1.24 2.74
N VAL A 128 6.44 2.22 3.62
CA VAL A 128 6.34 2.02 5.08
C VAL A 128 4.88 1.90 5.53
N ILE A 129 3.96 2.61 4.87
CA ILE A 129 2.52 2.59 5.19
C ILE A 129 1.79 1.76 4.13
N THR A 130 1.74 0.45 4.39
CA THR A 130 1.16 -0.55 3.48
C THR A 130 -0.36 -0.52 3.46
N GLU A 131 -1.00 -0.24 4.60
CA GLU A 131 -2.45 -0.19 4.75
C GLU A 131 -3.05 0.96 3.92
N PRO A 132 -3.94 0.69 2.95
CA PRO A 132 -4.49 1.72 2.06
C PRO A 132 -5.16 2.89 2.78
N ARG A 133 -5.86 2.62 3.89
CA ARG A 133 -6.54 3.65 4.67
C ARG A 133 -5.56 4.58 5.40
N GLU A 134 -4.55 4.00 6.05
CA GLU A 134 -3.51 4.76 6.74
C GLU A 134 -2.66 5.54 5.75
N ARG A 135 -2.33 4.94 4.60
CA ARG A 135 -1.56 5.59 3.54
C ARG A 135 -2.26 6.83 3.00
N ALA A 136 -3.57 6.74 2.75
CA ALA A 136 -4.36 7.89 2.30
C ALA A 136 -4.36 9.03 3.33
N ARG A 137 -4.48 8.72 4.62
CA ARG A 137 -4.37 9.71 5.72
C ARG A 137 -2.99 10.35 5.75
N ALA A 138 -1.93 9.55 5.63
CA ALA A 138 -0.55 10.03 5.62
C ALA A 138 -0.27 10.97 4.43
N ILE A 139 -0.76 10.63 3.24
CA ILE A 139 -0.68 11.51 2.06
C ILE A 139 -1.46 12.81 2.29
N GLY A 140 -2.59 12.78 3.00
CA GLY A 140 -3.33 13.97 3.41
C GLY A 140 -2.53 14.88 4.35
N VAL A 141 -1.88 14.32 5.37
CA VAL A 141 -0.98 15.06 6.27
C VAL A 141 0.22 15.63 5.51
N TRP A 142 0.81 14.85 4.60
CA TRP A 142 1.89 15.27 3.72
C TRP A 142 1.50 16.48 2.86
N ALA A 143 0.30 16.47 2.28
CA ALA A 143 -0.25 17.60 1.54
C ALA A 143 -0.49 18.85 2.42
N ALA A 144 -0.95 18.66 3.66
CA ALA A 144 -1.17 19.76 4.61
C ALA A 144 0.13 20.49 4.95
N VAL A 145 1.20 19.73 5.19
CA VAL A 145 2.53 20.30 5.51
C VAL A 145 3.08 21.14 4.37
N PHE A 146 2.82 20.75 3.12
CA PHE A 146 3.15 21.59 1.96
C PHE A 146 2.39 22.93 2.01
N GLY A 147 1.08 22.90 2.30
CA GLY A 147 0.27 24.12 2.46
C GLY A 147 0.81 25.05 3.56
N VAL A 148 1.19 24.51 4.71
CA VAL A 148 1.81 25.27 5.81
C VAL A 148 3.12 25.93 5.36
N SER A 149 3.97 25.19 4.63
CA SER A 149 5.25 25.75 4.16
C SER A 149 5.08 26.99 3.28
N MET A 150 4.04 27.03 2.44
CA MET A 150 3.76 28.20 1.60
C MET A 150 3.33 29.43 2.41
N ALA A 151 2.61 29.23 3.50
CA ALA A 151 2.18 30.33 4.37
C ALA A 151 3.33 30.85 5.26
N VAL A 152 4.19 29.95 5.74
CA VAL A 152 5.32 30.31 6.61
C VAL A 152 6.40 31.07 5.84
N GLY A 153 6.62 30.79 4.56
CA GLY A 153 7.67 31.41 3.74
C GLY A 153 7.74 32.94 3.82
N PRO A 154 6.69 33.68 3.44
CA PRO A 154 6.70 35.14 3.51
C PRO A 154 6.86 35.69 4.94
N LEU A 155 6.25 35.04 5.94
CA LEU A 155 6.30 35.48 7.33
C LEU A 155 7.70 35.30 7.93
N ALA A 156 8.28 34.11 7.80
CA ALA A 156 9.61 33.80 8.30
C ALA A 156 10.69 34.54 7.48
N GLY A 157 10.54 34.60 6.16
CA GLY A 157 11.45 35.31 5.26
C GLY A 157 11.54 36.78 5.57
N GLY A 158 10.40 37.46 5.68
CA GLY A 158 10.37 38.88 6.03
C GLY A 158 11.08 39.17 7.36
N ALA A 159 10.80 38.37 8.40
CA ALA A 159 11.44 38.52 9.71
C ALA A 159 12.97 38.22 9.69
N LEU A 160 13.39 37.21 8.93
CA LEU A 160 14.81 36.85 8.80
C LEU A 160 15.60 37.92 8.05
N ILE A 161 15.05 38.44 6.95
CA ILE A 161 15.71 39.46 6.14
C ILE A 161 15.89 40.75 6.93
N THR A 162 14.88 41.18 7.71
CA THR A 162 14.97 42.41 8.50
C THR A 162 15.97 42.30 9.66
N ALA A 163 16.07 41.14 10.31
CA ALA A 163 16.95 40.96 11.48
C ALA A 163 18.41 40.63 11.11
N PHE A 164 18.62 39.78 10.10
CA PHE A 164 19.93 39.17 9.82
C PHE A 164 20.36 39.33 8.35
N GLY A 165 19.57 40.03 7.53
CA GLY A 165 19.82 40.21 6.10
C GLY A 165 19.42 39.01 5.24
N TRP A 166 19.53 39.17 3.92
CA TRP A 166 19.06 38.17 2.94
C TRP A 166 19.79 36.82 3.03
N ARG A 167 21.04 36.79 3.52
CA ARG A 167 21.83 35.55 3.63
C ARG A 167 21.25 34.58 4.66
N ALA A 168 20.54 35.10 5.67
CA ALA A 168 19.88 34.30 6.70
C ALA A 168 18.80 33.37 6.13
N VAL A 169 18.20 33.76 5.01
CA VAL A 169 17.19 32.97 4.27
C VAL A 169 17.74 31.62 3.81
N PHE A 170 19.04 31.53 3.52
CA PHE A 170 19.68 30.28 3.15
C PHE A 170 20.25 29.55 4.37
N TRP A 171 20.77 30.29 5.36
CA TRP A 171 21.28 29.69 6.60
C TRP A 171 20.21 28.95 7.41
N VAL A 172 18.95 29.42 7.40
CA VAL A 172 17.85 28.79 8.15
C VAL A 172 17.58 27.34 7.70
N ASN A 173 17.89 27.00 6.44
CA ASN A 173 17.70 25.64 5.92
C ASN A 173 18.68 24.64 6.56
N VAL A 174 19.93 25.05 6.79
CA VAL A 174 21.02 24.17 7.26
C VAL A 174 20.69 23.43 8.56
N PRO A 175 20.31 24.10 9.68
CA PRO A 175 20.01 23.39 10.92
C PRO A 175 18.83 22.43 10.77
N VAL A 176 17.81 22.82 10.00
CA VAL A 176 16.64 21.97 9.74
C VAL A 176 17.04 20.71 8.97
N ILE A 177 17.93 20.83 7.98
CA ILE A 177 18.45 19.69 7.21
C ILE A 177 19.30 18.78 8.08
N VAL A 178 20.15 19.32 8.96
CA VAL A 178 20.98 18.53 9.87
C VAL A 178 20.09 17.66 10.78
N VAL A 179 19.03 18.25 11.34
CA VAL A 179 18.04 17.51 12.12
C VAL A 179 17.34 16.46 11.27
N ALA A 180 16.88 16.80 10.06
CA ALA A 180 16.22 15.86 9.16
C ALA A 180 17.14 14.69 8.74
N LEU A 181 18.43 14.95 8.50
CA LEU A 181 19.45 13.95 8.18
C LEU A 181 19.67 12.98 9.34
N ALA A 182 19.79 13.49 10.56
CA ALA A 182 19.94 12.69 11.78
C ALA A 182 18.71 11.81 12.00
N LEU A 183 17.50 12.39 11.95
CA LEU A 183 16.25 11.65 12.10
C LEU A 183 16.06 10.59 11.02
N THR A 184 16.44 10.88 9.77
CA THR A 184 16.41 9.90 8.68
C THR A 184 17.35 8.73 8.95
N ALA A 185 18.53 8.98 9.50
CA ALA A 185 19.48 7.92 9.82
C ALA A 185 18.99 6.99 10.94
N ILE A 186 18.18 7.50 11.87
CA ILE A 186 17.68 6.74 13.02
C ILE A 186 16.35 6.03 12.68
N VAL A 187 15.42 6.75 12.07
CA VAL A 187 14.00 6.34 11.98
C VAL A 187 13.68 5.59 10.69
N VAL A 188 14.24 6.02 9.55
CA VAL A 188 13.84 5.54 8.22
C VAL A 188 14.56 4.23 7.88
N PRO A 189 13.87 3.11 7.66
CA PRO A 189 14.50 1.87 7.22
C PRO A 189 14.97 1.98 5.76
N GLU A 190 16.01 1.24 5.39
CA GLU A 190 16.41 1.12 3.99
C GLU A 190 15.37 0.28 3.24
N SER A 191 14.89 0.78 2.10
CA SER A 191 14.01 0.05 1.19
C SER A 191 14.51 0.19 -0.24
N ARG A 192 14.61 -0.94 -0.93
CA ARG A 192 15.05 -1.04 -2.34
C ARG A 192 14.09 -1.96 -3.11
N ALA A 193 13.99 -1.79 -4.43
CA ALA A 193 13.24 -2.73 -5.25
C ALA A 193 13.91 -4.12 -5.22
N GLU A 194 13.11 -5.20 -5.10
CA GLU A 194 13.60 -6.59 -5.08
C GLU A 194 14.37 -6.97 -6.35
N ARG A 195 14.05 -6.34 -7.48
CA ARG A 195 14.79 -6.44 -8.75
C ARG A 195 15.09 -5.02 -9.27
N PRO A 196 16.32 -4.50 -9.06
CA PRO A 196 16.68 -3.18 -9.57
C PRO A 196 16.73 -3.19 -11.09
N ARG A 197 15.94 -2.33 -11.74
CA ARG A 197 15.91 -2.15 -13.19
C ARG A 197 17.24 -1.60 -13.72
N ARG A 198 17.53 -1.85 -14.99
CA ARG A 198 18.69 -1.24 -15.67
C ARG A 198 18.47 0.28 -15.80
N LEU A 199 19.56 1.06 -15.73
CA LEU A 199 19.47 2.51 -15.92
C LEU A 199 19.17 2.80 -17.40
N ASP A 200 17.99 3.34 -17.69
CA ASP A 200 17.69 3.87 -19.03
C ASP A 200 18.18 5.31 -19.14
N VAL A 201 19.50 5.47 -19.35
CA VAL A 201 20.13 6.79 -19.48
C VAL A 201 19.48 7.61 -20.61
N PRO A 202 19.22 7.05 -21.82
CA PRO A 202 18.51 7.79 -22.87
C PRO A 202 17.10 8.24 -22.46
N GLY A 203 16.31 7.37 -21.82
CA GLY A 203 14.98 7.72 -21.34
C GLY A 203 15.01 8.84 -20.29
N GLN A 204 15.97 8.79 -19.35
CA GLN A 204 16.16 9.82 -18.33
C GLN A 204 16.57 11.16 -18.94
N VAL A 205 17.55 11.18 -19.86
CA VAL A 205 17.99 12.41 -20.55
C VAL A 205 16.83 13.02 -21.34
N LEU A 206 16.10 12.21 -22.12
CA LEU A 206 14.95 12.69 -22.88
C LEU A 206 13.85 13.23 -21.97
N MET A 207 13.54 12.56 -20.85
CA MET A 207 12.54 13.04 -19.89
C MET A 207 12.97 14.37 -19.23
N THR A 208 14.25 14.51 -18.90
CA THR A 208 14.81 15.77 -18.39
C THR A 208 14.72 16.89 -19.42
N VAL A 209 14.99 16.62 -20.70
CA VAL A 209 14.82 17.59 -21.79
C VAL A 209 13.35 17.95 -22.00
N VAL A 210 12.44 16.98 -21.92
CA VAL A 210 10.99 17.23 -22.07
C VAL A 210 10.47 18.11 -20.93
N VAL A 211 10.69 17.72 -19.67
CA VAL A 211 10.15 18.46 -18.53
C VAL A 211 10.89 19.77 -18.33
N GLY A 212 12.23 19.74 -18.33
CA GLY A 212 13.07 20.93 -18.17
C GLY A 212 12.91 21.93 -19.31
N GLY A 213 12.86 21.45 -20.57
CA GLY A 213 12.62 22.29 -21.73
C GLY A 213 11.21 22.87 -21.77
N ALA A 214 10.19 22.10 -21.40
CA ALA A 214 8.82 22.62 -21.31
C ALA A 214 8.72 23.73 -20.25
N VAL A 215 9.31 23.52 -19.07
CA VAL A 215 9.37 24.54 -18.02
C VAL A 215 10.19 25.75 -18.46
N ALA A 216 11.32 25.57 -19.15
CA ALA A 216 12.13 26.68 -19.67
C ALA A 216 11.38 27.54 -20.69
N VAL A 217 10.65 26.91 -21.62
CA VAL A 217 9.81 27.61 -22.58
C VAL A 217 8.69 28.39 -21.88
N LEU A 218 8.10 27.82 -20.82
CA LEU A 218 7.03 28.47 -20.06
C LEU A 218 7.55 29.65 -19.22
N ILE A 219 8.77 29.55 -18.70
CA ILE A 219 9.42 30.63 -17.95
C ILE A 219 9.85 31.75 -18.89
N GLU A 220 10.63 31.46 -19.94
CA GLU A 220 11.20 32.47 -20.84
C GLU A 220 10.20 32.99 -21.89
N GLY A 221 9.13 32.24 -22.17
CA GLY A 221 8.12 32.58 -23.18
C GLY A 221 7.50 33.97 -23.00
N PRO A 222 6.99 34.31 -21.80
CA PRO A 222 6.49 35.65 -21.50
C PRO A 222 7.55 36.76 -21.64
N HIS A 223 8.83 36.48 -21.35
CA HIS A 223 9.90 37.49 -21.39
C HIS A 223 10.43 37.76 -22.79
N LEU A 224 10.59 36.71 -23.60
CA LEU A 224 11.14 36.79 -24.96
C LEU A 224 10.05 36.99 -26.03
N GLY A 225 8.79 36.77 -25.67
CA GLY A 225 7.65 36.73 -26.57
C GLY A 225 7.48 35.36 -27.21
N TRP A 226 6.22 34.89 -27.28
CA TRP A 226 5.88 33.55 -27.77
C TRP A 226 6.26 33.30 -29.25
N ALA A 227 6.39 34.36 -30.05
CA ALA A 227 6.80 34.30 -31.45
C ALA A 227 8.33 34.36 -31.66
N SER A 228 9.12 34.55 -30.60
CA SER A 228 10.57 34.61 -30.69
C SER A 228 11.14 33.30 -31.26
N PRO A 229 12.11 33.36 -32.20
CA PRO A 229 12.76 32.18 -32.75
C PRO A 229 13.31 31.24 -31.67
N VAL A 230 13.76 31.79 -30.53
CA VAL A 230 14.29 31.01 -29.40
C VAL A 230 13.21 30.18 -28.72
N VAL A 231 12.05 30.77 -28.45
CA VAL A 231 10.90 30.09 -27.81
C VAL A 231 10.32 29.04 -28.76
N VAL A 232 10.16 29.39 -30.05
CA VAL A 232 9.67 28.46 -31.06
C VAL A 232 10.63 27.27 -31.24
N ALA A 233 11.95 27.53 -31.30
CA ALA A 233 12.95 26.47 -31.33
C ALA A 233 12.88 25.59 -30.08
N GLY A 234 12.69 26.19 -28.89
CA GLY A 234 12.46 25.46 -27.65
C GLY A 234 11.24 24.54 -27.71
N CYS A 235 10.09 25.04 -28.19
CA CYS A 235 8.88 24.25 -28.41
C CYS A 235 9.12 23.06 -29.36
N VAL A 236 9.85 23.29 -30.47
CA VAL A 236 10.20 22.25 -31.43
C VAL A 236 11.11 21.20 -30.80
N VAL A 237 12.11 21.61 -30.01
CA VAL A 237 13.01 20.70 -29.29
C VAL A 237 12.22 19.85 -28.29
N VAL A 238 11.30 20.45 -27.52
CA VAL A 238 10.44 19.73 -26.58
C VAL A 238 9.54 18.73 -27.31
N ALA A 239 8.88 19.14 -28.40
CA ALA A 239 8.03 18.26 -29.20
C ALA A 239 8.83 17.09 -29.81
N ALA A 240 10.02 17.36 -30.34
CA ALA A 240 10.94 16.34 -30.84
C ALA A 240 11.41 15.39 -29.74
N ALA A 241 11.73 15.91 -28.54
CA ALA A 241 12.12 15.11 -27.39
C ALA A 241 10.97 14.22 -26.89
N VAL A 242 9.72 14.71 -26.88
CA VAL A 242 8.53 13.89 -26.57
C VAL A 242 8.37 12.75 -27.58
N ALA A 243 8.49 13.04 -28.88
CA ALA A 243 8.39 12.04 -29.93
C ALA A 243 9.54 11.00 -29.84
N ALA A 244 10.76 11.45 -29.56
CA ALA A 244 11.92 10.60 -29.35
C ALA A 244 11.75 9.73 -28.10
N LEU A 245 11.27 10.29 -26.99
CA LEU A 245 10.98 9.56 -25.75
C LEU A 245 9.95 8.46 -26.01
N ALA A 246 8.83 8.78 -26.65
CA ALA A 246 7.81 7.80 -27.00
C ALA A 246 8.37 6.66 -27.90
N ARG A 247 9.25 6.99 -28.84
CA ARG A 247 9.90 6.00 -29.73
C ARG A 247 10.93 5.13 -29.00
N VAL A 248 11.72 5.70 -28.09
CA VAL A 248 12.73 4.96 -27.31
C VAL A 248 12.05 4.05 -26.28
N GLU A 249 11.11 4.58 -25.51
CA GLU A 249 10.39 3.86 -24.46
C GLU A 249 9.54 2.72 -25.03
N SER A 250 8.91 2.91 -26.21
CA SER A 250 8.15 1.84 -26.88
C SER A 250 8.98 0.67 -27.39
N ARG A 251 10.31 0.84 -27.51
CA ARG A 251 11.25 -0.19 -28.01
C ARG A 251 12.04 -0.88 -26.91
N ARG A 252 12.02 -0.36 -25.69
CA ARG A 252 12.79 -0.90 -24.55
C ARG A 252 11.99 -1.98 -23.82
N ALA A 253 12.68 -3.03 -23.38
CA ALA A 253 12.09 -4.09 -22.56
C ALA A 253 11.76 -3.63 -21.12
N GLU A 254 12.51 -2.65 -20.59
CA GLU A 254 12.27 -2.05 -19.27
C GLU A 254 12.10 -0.52 -19.37
N PRO A 255 10.97 0.00 -19.89
CA PRO A 255 10.76 1.44 -20.05
C PRO A 255 10.74 2.18 -18.70
N LEU A 256 11.37 3.36 -18.64
CA LEU A 256 11.30 4.30 -17.51
C LEU A 256 9.85 4.73 -17.28
N VAL A 257 9.11 5.01 -18.37
CA VAL A 257 7.70 5.35 -18.34
C VAL A 257 6.96 4.38 -19.24
N ASP A 258 6.34 3.36 -18.63
CA ASP A 258 5.52 2.38 -19.35
C ASP A 258 4.29 3.09 -19.97
N PRO A 259 4.21 3.24 -21.31
CA PRO A 259 3.09 3.91 -21.96
C PRO A 259 1.75 3.22 -21.67
N GLY A 260 1.78 1.93 -21.30
CA GLY A 260 0.63 1.17 -20.84
C GLY A 260 -0.01 1.74 -19.56
N LEU A 261 0.73 2.50 -18.74
CA LEU A 261 0.16 3.19 -17.58
C LEU A 261 -0.85 4.25 -18.01
N PHE A 262 -0.58 5.00 -19.08
CA PHE A 262 -1.49 6.01 -19.61
C PHE A 262 -2.71 5.43 -20.34
N ARG A 263 -2.71 4.12 -20.62
CA ARG A 263 -3.90 3.42 -21.09
C ARG A 263 -4.87 3.11 -19.95
N ARG A 264 -4.44 3.21 -18.69
CA ARG A 264 -5.30 3.01 -17.51
C ARG A 264 -6.03 4.33 -17.17
N PRO A 265 -7.37 4.38 -17.29
CA PRO A 265 -8.13 5.59 -17.00
C PRO A 265 -7.86 6.21 -15.61
N PRO A 266 -7.71 5.43 -14.51
CA PRO A 266 -7.38 5.98 -13.20
C PRO A 266 -6.07 6.76 -13.15
N PHE A 267 -5.03 6.27 -13.83
CA PHE A 267 -3.70 6.87 -13.81
C PHE A 267 -3.69 8.15 -14.64
N THR A 268 -4.24 8.10 -15.85
CA THR A 268 -4.34 9.26 -16.74
C THR A 268 -5.21 10.36 -16.13
N ALA A 269 -6.34 9.99 -15.53
CA ALA A 269 -7.18 10.94 -14.79
C ALA A 269 -6.40 11.61 -13.66
N ALA A 270 -5.64 10.85 -12.86
CA ALA A 270 -4.81 11.41 -11.80
C ALA A 270 -3.75 12.39 -12.32
N VAL A 271 -3.03 12.03 -13.39
CA VAL A 271 -2.00 12.89 -13.98
C VAL A 271 -2.61 14.18 -14.55
N VAL A 272 -3.70 14.08 -15.31
CA VAL A 272 -4.37 15.26 -15.88
C VAL A 272 -4.98 16.14 -14.79
N SER A 273 -5.62 15.54 -13.77
CA SER A 273 -6.10 16.30 -12.61
C SER A 273 -4.96 16.96 -11.84
N ALA A 274 -3.77 16.35 -11.75
CA ALA A 274 -2.60 16.96 -11.13
C ALA A 274 -2.16 18.24 -11.85
N VAL A 275 -2.10 18.20 -13.18
CA VAL A 275 -1.80 19.38 -14.01
C VAL A 275 -2.88 20.45 -13.80
N ALA A 276 -4.15 20.11 -13.98
CA ALA A 276 -5.26 21.06 -13.90
C ALA A 276 -5.36 21.77 -12.55
N VAL A 277 -5.21 21.04 -11.45
CA VAL A 277 -5.28 21.58 -10.09
C VAL A 277 -4.11 22.52 -9.80
N PHE A 278 -2.90 22.20 -10.26
CA PHE A 278 -1.73 23.06 -10.07
C PHE A 278 -1.70 24.28 -11.00
N VAL A 279 -2.29 24.17 -12.21
CA VAL A 279 -2.59 25.33 -13.07
C VAL A 279 -3.55 26.26 -12.34
N ALA A 280 -4.67 25.73 -11.83
CA ALA A 280 -5.67 26.51 -11.10
C ALA A 280 -5.07 27.20 -9.87
N LEU A 281 -4.28 26.49 -9.06
CA LEU A 281 -3.63 27.07 -7.88
C LEU A 281 -2.67 28.20 -8.26
N SER A 282 -1.77 27.95 -9.20
CA SER A 282 -0.69 28.89 -9.54
C SER A 282 -1.22 30.13 -10.26
N ALA A 283 -2.17 29.94 -11.19
CA ALA A 283 -2.89 31.05 -11.81
C ALA A 283 -3.63 31.88 -10.76
N THR A 284 -4.31 31.24 -9.80
CA THR A 284 -5.03 31.95 -8.74
C THR A 284 -4.10 32.80 -7.89
N LEU A 285 -2.98 32.24 -7.42
CA LEU A 285 -2.00 32.95 -6.61
C LEU A 285 -1.43 34.19 -7.32
N LEU A 286 -1.04 34.02 -8.59
CA LEU A 286 -0.43 35.10 -9.36
C LEU A 286 -1.45 36.21 -9.69
N LEU A 287 -2.61 35.84 -10.22
CA LEU A 287 -3.66 36.80 -10.58
C LEU A 287 -4.21 37.53 -9.36
N SER A 288 -4.42 36.85 -8.24
CA SER A 288 -4.85 37.52 -7.00
C SER A 288 -3.79 38.47 -6.48
N THR A 289 -2.50 38.14 -6.60
CA THR A 289 -1.41 39.04 -6.22
C THR A 289 -1.44 40.33 -7.04
N PHE A 290 -1.49 40.22 -8.37
CA PHE A 290 -1.57 41.40 -9.25
C PHE A 290 -2.87 42.20 -9.03
N HIS A 291 -4.01 41.53 -8.94
CA HIS A 291 -5.30 42.19 -8.74
C HIS A 291 -5.38 42.94 -7.40
N LEU A 292 -4.85 42.36 -6.32
CA LEU A 292 -4.88 42.98 -4.99
C LEU A 292 -3.82 44.07 -4.83
N GLN A 293 -2.59 43.86 -5.30
CA GLN A 293 -1.49 44.81 -5.09
C GLN A 293 -1.45 45.88 -6.17
N ALA A 294 -1.40 45.51 -7.45
CA ALA A 294 -1.31 46.45 -8.56
C ALA A 294 -2.67 47.05 -8.93
N GLY A 295 -3.74 46.24 -8.91
CA GLY A 295 -5.08 46.71 -9.26
C GLY A 295 -5.76 47.51 -8.15
N ARG A 296 -5.69 47.03 -6.90
CA ARG A 296 -6.34 47.69 -5.74
C ARG A 296 -5.40 48.53 -4.88
N GLY A 297 -4.10 48.53 -5.14
CA GLY A 297 -3.12 49.29 -4.35
C GLY A 297 -2.96 48.78 -2.91
N LEU A 298 -3.39 47.56 -2.60
CA LEU A 298 -3.23 47.00 -1.26
C LEU A 298 -1.75 46.73 -0.98
N GLY A 299 -1.30 47.10 0.22
CA GLY A 299 0.04 46.76 0.69
C GLY A 299 0.27 45.23 0.73
N PRO A 300 1.53 44.76 0.67
CA PRO A 300 1.83 43.33 0.64
C PRO A 300 1.23 42.53 1.80
N LEU A 301 1.20 43.12 3.01
CA LEU A 301 0.65 42.49 4.21
C LEU A 301 -0.88 42.28 4.11
N SER A 302 -1.62 43.27 3.61
CA SER A 302 -3.07 43.15 3.47
C SER A 302 -3.47 42.23 2.32
N ALA A 303 -2.73 42.24 1.21
CA ALA A 303 -2.90 41.24 0.15
C ALA A 303 -2.63 39.81 0.66
N GLY A 304 -1.60 39.64 1.51
CA GLY A 304 -1.33 38.40 2.24
C GLY A 304 -2.50 37.96 3.13
N LEU A 305 -3.09 38.87 3.91
CA LEU A 305 -4.25 38.57 4.76
C LEU A 305 -5.49 38.13 3.96
N VAL A 306 -5.72 38.70 2.77
CA VAL A 306 -6.84 38.32 1.89
C VAL A 306 -6.63 36.96 1.23
N THR A 307 -5.37 36.56 1.02
CA THR A 307 -5.01 35.26 0.43
C THR A 307 -4.84 34.14 1.46
N LEU A 308 -4.68 34.49 2.74
CA LEU A 308 -4.53 33.56 3.86
C LEU A 308 -5.65 32.50 3.98
N PRO A 309 -6.96 32.82 3.77
CA PRO A 309 -8.02 31.83 3.81
C PRO A 309 -7.84 30.68 2.82
N MET A 310 -7.23 30.94 1.65
CA MET A 310 -6.92 29.89 0.67
C MET A 310 -5.89 28.91 1.21
N ALA A 311 -4.80 29.41 1.81
CA ALA A 311 -3.75 28.58 2.40
C ALA A 311 -4.28 27.76 3.60
N LEU A 312 -5.11 28.38 4.45
CA LEU A 312 -5.77 27.70 5.57
C LEU A 312 -6.70 26.60 5.09
N ALA A 313 -7.56 26.89 4.11
CA ALA A 313 -8.49 25.91 3.56
C ALA A 313 -7.76 24.73 2.90
N ALA A 314 -6.71 25.00 2.12
CA ALA A 314 -5.86 23.96 1.54
C ALA A 314 -5.23 23.06 2.62
N THR A 315 -4.73 23.67 3.70
CA THR A 315 -4.09 22.97 4.81
C THR A 315 -5.07 22.12 5.62
N VAL A 316 -6.26 22.64 5.92
CA VAL A 316 -7.28 21.96 6.73
C VAL A 316 -8.03 20.89 5.94
N CYS A 317 -8.34 21.14 4.66
CA CYS A 317 -9.07 20.18 3.84
C CYS A 317 -8.19 19.00 3.39
N ALA A 318 -6.86 19.14 3.35
CA ALA A 318 -5.95 18.07 2.91
C ALA A 318 -5.98 16.80 3.80
N PRO A 319 -5.90 16.87 5.15
CA PRO A 319 -6.06 15.71 6.01
C PRO A 319 -7.47 15.11 5.94
N VAL A 320 -8.50 15.96 5.85
CA VAL A 320 -9.90 15.54 5.69
C VAL A 320 -10.07 14.75 4.39
N SER A 321 -9.46 15.22 3.30
CA SER A 321 -9.40 14.49 2.04
C SER A 321 -8.73 13.13 2.20
N GLY A 322 -7.57 13.06 2.85
CA GLY A 322 -6.89 11.79 3.13
C GLY A 322 -7.75 10.79 3.92
N MET A 323 -8.51 11.27 4.91
CA MET A 323 -9.47 10.44 5.65
C MET A 323 -10.61 9.92 4.78
N LEU A 324 -11.20 10.80 3.95
CA LEU A 324 -12.27 10.43 3.02
C LEU A 324 -11.78 9.44 1.96
N VAL A 325 -10.58 9.61 1.43
CA VAL A 325 -9.95 8.67 0.49
C VAL A 325 -9.79 7.30 1.13
N GLY A 326 -9.36 7.24 2.39
CA GLY A 326 -9.23 5.99 3.13
C GLY A 326 -10.56 5.29 3.41
N ARG A 327 -11.66 6.04 3.62
CA ARG A 327 -12.97 5.46 3.96
C ARG A 327 -13.85 5.16 2.75
N TYR A 328 -13.88 6.04 1.76
CA TYR A 328 -14.83 6.03 0.64
C TYR A 328 -14.15 5.93 -0.75
N GLY A 329 -12.82 5.93 -0.81
CA GLY A 329 -12.05 5.91 -2.05
C GLY A 329 -11.82 7.31 -2.65
N ALA A 330 -11.15 7.38 -3.81
CA ALA A 330 -10.69 8.63 -4.39
C ALA A 330 -11.81 9.51 -5.01
N ARG A 331 -12.97 8.92 -5.35
CA ARG A 331 -14.04 9.61 -6.07
C ARG A 331 -14.70 10.76 -5.29
N PRO A 332 -15.24 10.58 -4.07
CA PRO A 332 -15.94 11.68 -3.38
C PRO A 332 -15.05 12.91 -3.11
N PRO A 333 -13.78 12.75 -2.68
CA PRO A 333 -12.87 13.89 -2.54
C PRO A 333 -12.57 14.60 -3.87
N LEU A 334 -12.46 13.88 -4.99
CA LEU A 334 -12.29 14.50 -6.32
C LEU A 334 -13.54 15.27 -6.77
N LEU A 335 -14.76 14.78 -6.46
CA LEU A 335 -15.99 15.53 -6.71
C LEU A 335 -16.02 16.84 -5.92
N LEU A 336 -15.70 16.79 -4.63
CA LEU A 336 -15.60 17.98 -3.78
C LEU A 336 -14.54 18.94 -4.32
N ALA A 337 -13.37 18.43 -4.69
CA ALA A 337 -12.29 19.22 -5.26
C ALA A 337 -12.73 19.97 -6.53
N GLY A 338 -13.28 19.25 -7.51
CA GLY A 338 -13.73 19.83 -8.76
C GLY A 338 -14.88 20.82 -8.58
N ALA A 339 -15.85 20.52 -7.71
CA ALA A 339 -16.97 21.41 -7.42
C ALA A 339 -16.52 22.71 -6.75
N LEU A 340 -15.64 22.63 -5.75
CA LEU A 340 -15.13 23.78 -5.02
C LEU A 340 -14.20 24.65 -5.89
N LEU A 341 -13.34 24.04 -6.71
CA LEU A 341 -12.52 24.79 -7.68
C LEU A 341 -13.39 25.50 -8.72
N THR A 342 -14.43 24.85 -9.23
CA THR A 342 -15.37 25.45 -10.19
C THR A 342 -16.13 26.61 -9.55
N ALA A 343 -16.67 26.41 -8.33
CA ALA A 343 -17.39 27.45 -7.61
C ALA A 343 -16.49 28.64 -7.25
N GLY A 344 -15.26 28.38 -6.79
CA GLY A 344 -14.27 29.42 -6.48
C GLY A 344 -13.82 30.21 -7.70
N GLY A 345 -13.48 29.53 -8.80
CA GLY A 345 -13.13 30.18 -10.08
C GLY A 345 -14.29 31.01 -10.64
N LEU A 346 -15.51 30.49 -10.59
CA LEU A 346 -16.70 31.23 -11.04
C LEU A 346 -16.95 32.44 -10.13
N ALA A 347 -16.86 32.29 -8.82
CA ALA A 347 -16.98 33.39 -7.87
C ALA A 347 -15.93 34.47 -8.10
N LEU A 348 -14.67 34.11 -8.40
CA LEU A 348 -13.61 35.06 -8.76
C LEU A 348 -13.87 35.78 -10.09
N THR A 349 -14.41 35.06 -11.08
CA THR A 349 -14.79 35.60 -12.39
C THR A 349 -15.91 36.64 -12.23
N LEU A 350 -16.95 36.31 -11.44
CA LEU A 350 -18.08 37.18 -11.14
C LEU A 350 -17.69 38.34 -10.22
N SER A 351 -16.70 38.14 -9.33
CA SER A 351 -16.17 39.17 -8.43
C SER A 351 -15.23 40.16 -9.13
N GLY A 352 -14.81 39.90 -10.38
CA GLY A 352 -13.94 40.76 -11.21
C GLY A 352 -14.51 42.13 -11.58
N GLY A 353 -15.40 42.68 -10.74
CA GLY A 353 -15.96 44.03 -10.81
C GLY A 353 -16.55 44.52 -9.47
N HIS A 354 -16.51 43.73 -8.38
CA HIS A 354 -17.09 44.12 -7.09
C HIS A 354 -16.03 44.64 -6.09
N PRO A 355 -16.36 45.68 -5.29
CA PRO A 355 -15.45 46.28 -4.31
C PRO A 355 -15.25 45.43 -3.04
N ASP A 356 -16.02 44.36 -2.84
CA ASP A 356 -16.01 43.61 -1.58
C ASP A 356 -14.83 42.62 -1.47
N VAL A 357 -13.89 42.95 -0.58
CA VAL A 357 -12.72 42.14 -0.25
C VAL A 357 -13.12 40.81 0.39
N ARG A 358 -14.26 40.76 1.10
CA ARG A 358 -14.75 39.54 1.76
C ARG A 358 -15.22 38.51 0.74
N ALA A 359 -15.88 38.94 -0.33
CA ALA A 359 -16.29 38.06 -1.42
C ALA A 359 -15.07 37.44 -2.14
N HIS A 360 -14.02 38.23 -2.39
CA HIS A 360 -12.78 37.73 -2.96
C HIS A 360 -12.08 36.73 -2.03
N ALA A 361 -12.00 37.03 -0.74
CA ALA A 361 -11.46 36.13 0.28
C ALA A 361 -12.26 34.82 0.40
N ALA A 362 -13.59 34.88 0.31
CA ALA A 362 -14.45 33.69 0.32
C ALA A 362 -14.25 32.84 -0.94
N ALA A 363 -14.11 33.46 -2.11
CA ALA A 363 -13.83 32.74 -3.35
C ALA A 363 -12.44 32.06 -3.31
N LEU A 364 -11.44 32.74 -2.74
CA LEU A 364 -10.11 32.19 -2.46
C LEU A 364 -10.15 31.02 -1.47
N LEU A 365 -11.00 31.09 -0.44
CA LEU A 365 -11.26 29.98 0.48
C LEU A 365 -11.81 28.75 -0.27
N LEU A 366 -12.74 28.93 -1.21
CA LEU A 366 -13.28 27.84 -2.02
C LEU A 366 -12.21 27.20 -2.91
N VAL A 367 -11.38 28.01 -3.57
CA VAL A 367 -10.26 27.50 -4.38
C VAL A 367 -9.28 26.71 -3.51
N GLY A 368 -8.93 27.24 -2.34
CA GLY A 368 -8.05 26.58 -1.37
C GLY A 368 -8.60 25.24 -0.88
N ALA A 369 -9.89 25.20 -0.52
CA ALA A 369 -10.57 23.98 -0.12
C ALA A 369 -10.56 22.95 -1.26
N GLY A 370 -10.86 23.39 -2.49
CA GLY A 370 -10.83 22.53 -3.68
C GLY A 370 -9.44 21.92 -3.93
N PHE A 371 -8.38 22.73 -3.81
CA PHE A 371 -6.99 22.24 -3.88
C PHE A 371 -6.67 21.22 -2.77
N GLY A 372 -7.05 21.52 -1.52
CA GLY A 372 -6.87 20.62 -0.38
C GLY A 372 -7.55 19.26 -0.58
N PHE A 373 -8.75 19.25 -1.15
CA PHE A 373 -9.45 18.00 -1.47
C PHE A 373 -8.84 17.23 -2.63
N ALA A 374 -8.18 17.88 -3.59
CA ALA A 374 -7.66 17.25 -4.80
C ALA A 374 -6.35 16.46 -4.58
N ASN A 375 -5.43 16.97 -3.75
CA ASN A 375 -4.05 16.50 -3.78
C ASN A 375 -3.89 15.04 -3.29
N ALA A 376 -4.58 14.68 -2.21
CA ALA A 376 -4.56 13.33 -1.65
C ALA A 376 -5.13 12.24 -2.59
N PRO A 377 -6.34 12.38 -3.18
CA PRO A 377 -6.87 11.39 -4.10
C PRO A 377 -6.08 11.30 -5.40
N ILE A 378 -5.54 12.40 -5.92
CA ILE A 378 -4.66 12.39 -7.10
C ILE A 378 -3.42 11.53 -6.84
N THR A 379 -2.73 11.80 -5.74
CA THR A 379 -1.51 11.06 -5.36
C THR A 379 -1.83 9.60 -5.08
N ASN A 380 -2.93 9.33 -4.36
CA ASN A 380 -3.35 7.97 -4.09
C ASN A 380 -3.74 7.22 -5.38
N ALA A 381 -4.46 7.85 -6.31
CA ALA A 381 -4.85 7.23 -7.58
C ALA A 381 -3.66 6.97 -8.50
N ALA A 382 -2.64 7.83 -8.48
CA ALA A 382 -1.41 7.63 -9.25
C ALA A 382 -0.62 6.39 -8.79
N VAL A 383 -0.63 6.10 -7.49
CA VAL A 383 0.18 5.03 -6.89
C VAL A 383 -0.63 3.75 -6.60
N SER A 384 -1.95 3.86 -6.45
CA SER A 384 -2.83 2.72 -6.13
C SER A 384 -2.94 1.73 -7.28
N GLY A 385 -2.81 0.43 -6.96
CA GLY A 385 -2.90 -0.65 -7.95
C GLY A 385 -1.63 -0.89 -8.76
N LEU A 386 -0.51 -0.24 -8.38
CA LEU A 386 0.82 -0.53 -8.91
C LEU A 386 1.63 -1.38 -7.93
N PRO A 387 2.45 -2.33 -8.42
CA PRO A 387 3.41 -3.05 -7.59
C PRO A 387 4.34 -2.06 -6.85
N PRO A 388 4.83 -2.38 -5.63
CA PRO A 388 5.73 -1.52 -4.86
C PRO A 388 7.00 -1.08 -5.61
N ALA A 389 7.42 -1.87 -6.60
CA ALA A 389 8.56 -1.58 -7.49
C ALA A 389 8.27 -0.50 -8.56
N ARG A 390 7.01 -0.14 -8.80
CA ARG A 390 6.59 0.90 -9.78
C ARG A 390 6.03 2.17 -9.12
N ALA A 391 5.88 2.16 -7.80
CA ALA A 391 5.31 3.27 -7.03
C ALA A 391 6.18 4.53 -7.07
N GLY A 392 7.52 4.38 -7.06
CA GLY A 392 8.46 5.51 -7.09
C GLY A 392 8.40 6.28 -8.42
N VAL A 393 8.43 5.56 -9.55
CA VAL A 393 8.24 6.13 -10.90
C VAL A 393 6.89 6.82 -11.03
N ALA A 394 5.80 6.18 -10.61
CA ALA A 394 4.46 6.78 -10.66
C ALA A 394 4.35 8.05 -9.81
N GLY A 395 4.95 8.05 -8.62
CA GLY A 395 5.09 9.24 -7.77
C GLY A 395 5.92 10.35 -8.42
N GLY A 396 6.99 9.98 -9.15
CA GLY A 396 7.81 10.90 -9.94
C GLY A 396 7.03 11.55 -11.10
N ILE A 397 6.25 10.77 -11.85
CA ILE A 397 5.37 11.27 -12.91
C ILE A 397 4.32 12.22 -12.33
N ALA A 398 3.63 11.81 -11.26
CA ALA A 398 2.62 12.65 -10.61
C ALA A 398 3.21 13.95 -10.04
N SER A 399 4.44 13.93 -9.52
CA SER A 399 5.13 15.14 -9.04
C SER A 399 5.54 16.05 -10.21
N SER A 400 6.03 15.47 -11.30
CA SER A 400 6.40 16.22 -12.51
C SER A 400 5.18 16.86 -13.16
N ALA A 401 4.04 16.18 -13.18
CA ALA A 401 2.77 16.72 -13.65
C ALA A 401 2.32 17.94 -12.83
N ARG A 402 2.49 17.90 -11.50
CA ARG A 402 2.23 19.06 -10.62
C ARG A 402 3.15 20.24 -10.95
N GLN A 403 4.43 19.98 -11.16
CA GLN A 403 5.41 21.00 -11.51
C GLN A 403 5.13 21.66 -12.87
N LEU A 404 4.80 20.85 -13.87
CA LEU A 404 4.39 21.32 -15.19
C LEU A 404 3.10 22.15 -15.10
N GLY A 405 2.11 21.68 -14.33
CA GLY A 405 0.87 22.42 -14.09
C GLY A 405 1.13 23.78 -13.42
N SER A 406 2.05 23.84 -12.46
CA SER A 406 2.41 25.09 -11.81
C SER A 406 3.06 26.08 -12.79
N ALA A 407 4.03 25.62 -13.59
CA ALA A 407 4.68 26.43 -14.61
C ALA A 407 3.69 26.93 -15.67
N LEU A 408 2.77 26.07 -16.15
CA LEU A 408 1.70 26.44 -17.07
C LEU A 408 0.77 27.50 -16.46
N GLY A 409 0.39 27.35 -15.20
CA GLY A 409 -0.47 28.30 -14.51
C GLY A 409 0.17 29.68 -14.39
N VAL A 410 1.45 29.76 -14.02
CA VAL A 410 2.21 31.02 -13.95
C VAL A 410 2.35 31.64 -15.34
N ALA A 411 2.75 30.87 -16.36
CA ALA A 411 2.96 31.37 -17.71
C ALA A 411 1.68 31.92 -18.35
N VAL A 412 0.56 31.21 -18.21
CA VAL A 412 -0.74 31.66 -18.75
C VAL A 412 -1.24 32.87 -17.98
N ALA A 413 -1.19 32.86 -16.64
CA ALA A 413 -1.60 34.00 -15.83
C ALA A 413 -0.75 35.25 -16.09
N GLY A 414 0.58 35.08 -16.21
CA GLY A 414 1.51 36.15 -16.54
C GLY A 414 1.26 36.71 -17.94
N GLY A 415 1.07 35.87 -18.95
CA GLY A 415 0.77 36.30 -20.32
C GLY A 415 -0.58 37.04 -20.46
N LEU A 416 -1.56 36.76 -19.59
CA LEU A 416 -2.84 37.47 -19.58
C LEU A 416 -2.76 38.87 -18.99
N VAL A 417 -1.77 39.13 -18.12
CA VAL A 417 -1.72 40.33 -17.27
C VAL A 417 -0.46 41.19 -17.51
N GLY A 418 0.60 40.63 -18.11
CA GLY A 418 1.94 41.21 -18.19
C GLY A 418 2.02 42.61 -18.81
N ASP A 419 1.21 42.89 -19.84
CA ASP A 419 1.22 44.19 -20.55
C ASP A 419 0.01 45.07 -20.21
N THR A 420 -0.79 44.70 -19.20
CA THR A 420 -2.04 45.40 -18.90
C THR A 420 -1.86 46.50 -17.86
N LEU A 421 -2.43 47.68 -18.14
CA LEU A 421 -2.39 48.82 -17.23
C LEU A 421 -3.13 48.49 -15.92
N PRO A 422 -2.72 49.07 -14.76
CA PRO A 422 -3.33 48.81 -13.46
C PRO A 422 -4.86 48.94 -13.42
N ALA A 423 -5.42 49.90 -14.18
CA ALA A 423 -6.85 50.15 -14.27
C ALA A 423 -7.64 49.01 -14.95
N ASP A 424 -7.01 48.28 -15.88
CA ASP A 424 -7.65 47.24 -16.69
C ASP A 424 -7.39 45.82 -16.17
N LEU A 425 -6.57 45.66 -15.14
CA LEU A 425 -6.20 44.38 -14.52
C LEU A 425 -7.42 43.55 -14.10
N SER A 426 -8.52 44.20 -13.69
CA SER A 426 -9.76 43.53 -13.30
C SER A 426 -10.45 42.80 -14.46
N GLN A 427 -10.44 43.39 -15.66
CA GLN A 427 -10.94 42.73 -16.87
C GLN A 427 -9.93 41.73 -17.43
N ALA A 428 -8.64 42.08 -17.42
CA ALA A 428 -7.55 41.21 -17.89
C ALA A 428 -7.45 39.89 -17.11
N SER A 429 -7.82 39.89 -15.82
CA SER A 429 -7.78 38.70 -14.97
C SER A 429 -8.95 37.73 -15.19
N ARG A 430 -10.07 38.18 -15.80
CA ARG A 430 -11.26 37.34 -16.06
C ARG A 430 -10.98 36.05 -16.85
N PRO A 431 -10.27 36.08 -18.00
CA PRO A 431 -9.90 34.84 -18.70
C PRO A 431 -9.09 33.88 -17.80
N GLY A 432 -8.27 34.41 -16.90
CA GLY A 432 -7.55 33.61 -15.90
C GLY A 432 -8.48 32.95 -14.88
N TRP A 433 -9.51 33.64 -14.40
CA TRP A 433 -10.53 33.06 -13.52
C TRP A 433 -11.42 32.01 -14.22
N LEU A 434 -11.70 32.21 -15.51
CA LEU A 434 -12.35 31.21 -16.36
C LEU A 434 -11.50 29.96 -16.53
N LEU A 435 -10.18 30.11 -16.67
CA LEU A 435 -9.25 28.97 -16.70
C LEU A 435 -9.31 28.15 -15.40
N VAL A 436 -9.36 28.79 -14.24
CA VAL A 436 -9.53 28.13 -12.93
C VAL A 436 -10.84 27.34 -12.90
N THR A 437 -11.93 27.94 -13.38
CA THR A 437 -13.24 27.30 -13.49
C THR A 437 -13.21 26.09 -14.43
N ALA A 438 -12.56 26.21 -15.59
CA ALA A 438 -12.39 25.14 -16.55
C ALA A 438 -11.56 23.97 -15.99
N CYS A 439 -10.51 24.26 -15.21
CA CYS A 439 -9.74 23.24 -14.50
C CYS A 439 -10.61 22.48 -13.48
N GLY A 440 -11.48 23.18 -12.74
CA GLY A 440 -12.43 22.55 -11.82
C GLY A 440 -13.42 21.62 -12.53
N LEU A 441 -14.00 22.08 -13.66
CA LEU A 441 -14.88 21.27 -14.50
C LEU A 441 -14.17 20.06 -15.08
N LEU A 442 -12.91 20.21 -15.52
CA LEU A 442 -12.10 19.11 -16.02
C LEU A 442 -11.88 18.04 -14.92
N VAL A 443 -11.60 18.44 -13.69
CA VAL A 443 -11.48 17.50 -12.55
C VAL A 443 -12.81 16.77 -12.31
N LEU A 444 -13.95 17.46 -12.38
CA LEU A 444 -15.28 16.82 -12.28
C LEU A 444 -15.50 15.78 -13.39
N LEU A 445 -15.17 16.13 -14.63
CA LEU A 445 -15.32 15.23 -15.80
C LEU A 445 -14.42 14.00 -15.71
N LEU A 446 -13.24 14.11 -15.09
CA LEU A 446 -12.30 13.01 -14.92
C LEU A 446 -12.59 12.14 -13.69
N THR A 447 -13.42 12.61 -12.76
CA THR A 447 -13.73 11.89 -11.51
C THR A 447 -14.32 10.49 -11.71
N PRO A 448 -15.19 10.21 -12.70
CA PRO A 448 -15.70 8.86 -12.97
C PRO A 448 -14.59 7.83 -13.28
N ALA A 449 -13.47 8.28 -13.86
CA ALA A 449 -12.32 7.43 -14.18
C ALA A 449 -11.48 7.06 -12.93
N ALA A 450 -11.65 7.78 -11.82
CA ALA A 450 -11.02 7.41 -10.55
C ALA A 450 -11.63 6.10 -10.01
N PRO A 451 -10.86 5.26 -9.31
CA PRO A 451 -11.36 4.00 -8.80
C PRO A 451 -12.40 4.26 -7.70
N SER A 452 -13.63 3.78 -7.90
CA SER A 452 -14.60 3.61 -6.83
C SER A 452 -14.12 2.52 -5.88
N SER A 453 -14.37 2.74 -4.58
CA SER A 453 -14.17 1.81 -3.45
C SER A 453 -13.91 0.36 -3.84
N ALA A 454 -12.80 -0.18 -3.32
CA ALA A 454 -12.39 -1.57 -3.42
C ALA A 454 -13.55 -2.54 -3.18
N THR A 455 -14.15 -3.03 -4.26
CA THR A 455 -14.46 -4.46 -4.32
C THR A 455 -13.10 -5.15 -4.45
N PRO A 456 -12.73 -6.10 -3.58
CA PRO A 456 -11.56 -6.92 -3.81
C PRO A 456 -11.81 -7.69 -5.11
N ARG A 457 -11.38 -7.14 -6.24
CA ARG A 457 -11.19 -7.94 -7.45
C ARG A 457 -10.05 -8.87 -7.10
N GLN A 458 -10.42 -10.10 -6.77
CA GLN A 458 -9.52 -11.25 -6.77
C GLN A 458 -8.60 -11.08 -7.98
N ALA A 459 -7.32 -10.86 -7.70
CA ALA A 459 -6.30 -11.03 -8.72
C ALA A 459 -6.44 -12.48 -9.18
N LEU A 460 -6.90 -12.67 -10.42
CA LEU A 460 -6.72 -13.95 -11.10
C LEU A 460 -5.24 -14.31 -10.93
N PRO A 461 -4.90 -15.49 -10.36
CA PRO A 461 -3.52 -15.88 -10.26
C PRO A 461 -2.92 -15.81 -11.66
N ALA A 462 -1.84 -15.03 -11.79
CA ALA A 462 -1.08 -14.95 -13.02
C ALA A 462 -0.79 -16.39 -13.45
N ARG A 463 -1.17 -16.73 -14.69
CA ARG A 463 -0.68 -17.96 -15.32
C ARG A 463 0.84 -17.93 -15.18
N ARG A 464 1.38 -18.81 -14.34
CA ARG A 464 2.79 -19.17 -14.43
C ARG A 464 2.98 -19.73 -15.83
N GLU A 465 3.79 -19.04 -16.62
CA GLU A 465 4.41 -19.70 -17.76
C GLU A 465 5.16 -20.93 -17.20
N PRO A 466 5.00 -22.12 -17.80
CA PRO A 466 5.79 -23.26 -17.39
C PRO A 466 7.26 -22.90 -17.64
N GLY A 467 8.06 -22.90 -16.57
CA GLY A 467 9.51 -22.80 -16.69
C GLY A 467 10.04 -24.01 -17.48
N PRO A 468 11.21 -23.87 -18.13
CA PRO A 468 11.83 -24.98 -18.82
C PRO A 468 12.15 -26.09 -17.81
N ASP A 469 11.76 -27.32 -18.16
CA ASP A 469 11.99 -28.53 -17.38
C ASP A 469 13.51 -28.75 -17.23
N PRO A 470 14.05 -28.99 -16.02
CA PRO A 470 15.45 -29.31 -15.86
C PRO A 470 15.65 -30.81 -16.13
N GLY A 471 15.86 -31.17 -17.39
CA GLY A 471 16.18 -32.56 -17.73
C GLY A 471 16.07 -32.92 -19.20
N GLU A 472 16.76 -32.21 -20.09
CA GLU A 472 17.10 -32.77 -21.41
C GLU A 472 18.59 -32.52 -21.71
N ASP A 473 19.35 -33.58 -21.52
CA ASP A 473 20.74 -33.70 -21.95
C ASP A 473 20.86 -33.56 -23.46
N HIS A 474 21.99 -32.99 -23.86
CA HIS A 474 22.44 -32.86 -25.24
C HIS A 474 22.44 -34.19 -26.01
N ALA A 475 21.72 -34.24 -27.13
CA ALA A 475 22.03 -35.15 -28.24
C ALA A 475 21.61 -34.58 -29.60
N VAL A 476 22.63 -34.08 -30.33
CA VAL A 476 22.93 -34.36 -31.75
C VAL A 476 21.78 -34.31 -32.77
N THR A 477 21.80 -33.29 -33.64
CA THR A 477 21.18 -33.29 -34.98
C THR A 477 21.77 -34.37 -35.88
N PRO A 478 21.02 -34.94 -36.84
CA PRO A 478 21.13 -34.39 -38.19
C PRO A 478 19.82 -34.31 -39.00
N GLU A 479 19.86 -33.36 -39.94
CA GLU A 479 19.10 -33.14 -41.18
C GLU A 479 18.02 -34.16 -41.60
N CYS A 480 16.84 -33.65 -41.99
CA CYS A 480 16.20 -34.09 -43.22
C CYS A 480 15.29 -33.02 -43.84
N THR A 481 15.76 -32.48 -44.96
CA THR A 481 15.02 -31.68 -45.94
C THR A 481 13.91 -32.49 -46.61
N ALA A 482 12.65 -32.03 -46.60
CA ALA A 482 11.67 -32.25 -47.67
C ALA A 482 10.40 -31.41 -47.42
N ARG A 483 10.14 -30.37 -48.24
CA ARG A 483 9.31 -30.39 -49.45
C ARG A 483 7.81 -30.38 -49.14
N TRP A 484 7.25 -29.17 -49.10
CA TRP A 484 5.82 -28.90 -49.04
C TRP A 484 5.09 -29.49 -50.26
N LEU A 485 4.10 -30.34 -50.01
CA LEU A 485 3.11 -30.78 -51.00
C LEU A 485 1.72 -30.36 -50.50
N PRO A 486 0.93 -29.63 -51.29
CA PRO A 486 -0.45 -29.31 -50.93
C PRO A 486 -1.34 -30.53 -51.19
N VAL A 487 -1.91 -31.11 -50.12
CA VAL A 487 -2.98 -32.11 -50.26
C VAL A 487 -4.29 -31.36 -50.53
N ARG A 488 -4.78 -31.47 -51.78
CA ARG A 488 -6.15 -31.14 -52.15
C ARG A 488 -7.08 -32.23 -51.60
N ILE A 489 -7.98 -31.87 -50.69
CA ILE A 489 -9.11 -32.73 -50.37
C ILE A 489 -10.25 -32.39 -51.34
N THR A 490 -10.51 -33.30 -52.26
CA THR A 490 -11.63 -33.28 -53.20
C THR A 490 -12.93 -33.59 -52.49
N ALA A 491 -13.94 -32.75 -52.73
CA ALA A 491 -15.34 -33.03 -52.41
C ALA A 491 -15.87 -34.17 -53.30
N GLY A 492 -16.55 -35.16 -52.72
CA GLY A 492 -17.36 -36.11 -53.46
C GLY A 492 -17.44 -37.51 -52.83
N GLY A 493 -18.56 -37.81 -52.17
CA GLY A 493 -18.88 -39.16 -51.71
C GLY A 493 -19.99 -39.15 -50.66
N GLY A 494 -21.23 -38.90 -51.10
CA GLY A 494 -22.40 -38.80 -50.22
C GLY A 494 -22.91 -40.15 -49.71
N VAL A 495 -23.44 -40.16 -48.49
CA VAL A 495 -24.41 -41.15 -48.03
C VAL A 495 -25.61 -40.42 -47.40
N ARG A 496 -26.79 -40.85 -47.84
CA ARG A 496 -28.14 -40.29 -47.68
C ARG A 496 -28.58 -39.97 -46.25
N ALA A 497 -29.32 -38.86 -46.12
CA ALA A 497 -30.33 -38.68 -45.08
C ALA A 497 -31.53 -39.62 -45.31
N PRO A 498 -32.15 -40.13 -44.24
CA PRO A 498 -33.53 -39.73 -43.99
C PRO A 498 -33.88 -39.54 -42.51
N GLY A 499 -34.88 -38.69 -42.25
CA GLY A 499 -35.72 -38.80 -41.05
C GLY A 499 -35.76 -37.57 -40.15
N ARG A 500 -36.64 -36.62 -40.46
CA ARG A 500 -37.21 -35.72 -39.44
C ARG A 500 -38.06 -36.57 -38.50
N GLY A 501 -37.56 -36.82 -37.29
CA GLY A 501 -38.33 -37.35 -36.17
C GLY A 501 -38.57 -36.24 -35.15
N GLU A 502 -39.84 -35.91 -34.93
CA GLU A 502 -40.29 -35.00 -33.87
C GLU A 502 -39.78 -35.46 -32.49
N PRO A 503 -39.42 -34.54 -31.58
CA PRO A 503 -39.17 -34.91 -30.20
C PRO A 503 -40.50 -35.26 -29.52
N ARG A 504 -40.74 -36.55 -29.28
CA ARG A 504 -41.82 -37.03 -28.41
C ARG A 504 -41.52 -36.67 -26.94
N PRO A 505 -42.54 -36.31 -26.15
CA PRO A 505 -42.39 -35.84 -24.78
C PRO A 505 -42.20 -37.02 -23.81
N VAL A 506 -41.27 -36.89 -22.86
CA VAL A 506 -41.20 -37.78 -21.70
C VAL A 506 -41.80 -37.07 -20.49
N GLY A 507 -43.03 -37.46 -20.18
CA GLY A 507 -43.63 -37.62 -18.85
C GLY A 507 -43.29 -36.62 -17.75
N ALA A 508 -44.22 -35.69 -17.53
CA ALA A 508 -44.37 -34.99 -16.27
C ALA A 508 -44.88 -35.95 -15.17
N ALA A 509 -44.13 -36.10 -14.08
CA ALA A 509 -44.69 -36.48 -12.78
C ALA A 509 -44.81 -35.21 -11.94
N ARG A 510 -46.02 -34.65 -11.92
CA ARG A 510 -46.42 -33.56 -11.04
C ARG A 510 -46.38 -34.03 -9.58
N ARG A 511 -45.58 -33.37 -8.73
CA ARG A 511 -45.96 -33.09 -7.34
C ARG A 511 -45.86 -31.60 -7.13
N GLY A 512 -47.02 -31.00 -6.88
CA GLY A 512 -47.20 -29.55 -6.81
C GLY A 512 -46.55 -28.96 -5.58
N TRP A 513 -45.77 -27.89 -5.81
CA TRP A 513 -45.42 -26.93 -4.77
C TRP A 513 -46.54 -25.88 -4.72
N PRO A 514 -47.12 -25.55 -3.56
CA PRO A 514 -48.08 -24.45 -3.48
C PRO A 514 -47.37 -23.13 -3.77
N ARG A 515 -48.01 -22.32 -4.59
CA ARG A 515 -47.55 -21.00 -5.04
C ARG A 515 -47.53 -20.00 -3.88
N GLY A 516 -46.44 -19.24 -3.82
CA GLY A 516 -46.47 -17.79 -3.80
C GLY A 516 -46.62 -17.09 -2.44
N GLY A 517 -45.61 -16.30 -2.09
CA GLY A 517 -45.70 -15.27 -1.05
C GLY A 517 -44.40 -14.50 -0.94
N ALA A 518 -44.36 -13.31 -1.54
CA ALA A 518 -43.19 -12.43 -1.61
C ALA A 518 -42.71 -11.98 -0.22
N ALA A 519 -41.42 -12.15 0.07
CA ALA A 519 -40.79 -11.55 1.24
C ALA A 519 -40.30 -10.13 0.89
N ARG A 520 -41.11 -9.15 1.32
CA ARG A 520 -40.79 -7.73 1.40
C ARG A 520 -39.75 -7.53 2.51
N MET A 521 -38.71 -6.75 2.20
CA MET A 521 -37.88 -6.05 3.18
C MET A 521 -38.75 -5.27 4.17
N VAL A 522 -38.37 -5.23 5.44
CA VAL A 522 -38.33 -4.04 6.32
C VAL A 522 -37.63 -4.44 7.63
N GLY A 523 -36.67 -3.63 8.07
CA GLY A 523 -36.04 -3.71 9.39
C GLY A 523 -36.89 -3.01 10.46
N GLY A 524 -36.55 -3.24 11.72
CA GLY A 524 -37.21 -2.55 12.84
C GLY A 524 -36.55 -2.89 14.16
N GLU A 525 -36.06 -1.85 14.81
CA GLU A 525 -35.37 -1.81 16.09
C GLU A 525 -36.36 -1.72 17.26
N ALA A 526 -35.88 -2.10 18.45
CA ALA A 526 -36.27 -1.64 19.80
C ALA A 526 -37.60 -2.10 20.47
N ALA A 527 -37.38 -2.89 21.52
CA ALA A 527 -37.81 -2.69 22.92
C ALA A 527 -39.27 -2.96 23.40
N SER A 528 -39.29 -3.76 24.49
CA SER A 528 -40.21 -3.77 25.64
C SER A 528 -41.61 -4.41 25.50
N GLY A 529 -41.89 -5.36 26.41
CA GLY A 529 -43.21 -5.93 26.66
C GLY A 529 -43.14 -7.38 27.16
N GLU A 530 -43.51 -7.59 28.42
CA GLU A 530 -43.45 -8.83 29.19
C GLU A 530 -44.31 -10.01 28.67
N ASN A 531 -43.86 -11.20 29.05
CA ASN A 531 -44.59 -12.46 29.30
C ASN A 531 -45.36 -13.14 28.16
N GLY A 532 -44.74 -14.22 27.64
CA GLY A 532 -45.39 -15.28 26.89
C GLY A 532 -44.49 -16.52 26.81
N SER A 533 -44.56 -17.35 27.85
CA SER A 533 -44.17 -18.78 27.93
C SER A 533 -43.34 -19.36 26.76
N VAL A 534 -42.03 -19.54 26.99
CA VAL A 534 -41.25 -20.50 26.22
C VAL A 534 -41.52 -21.88 26.80
N THR A 535 -42.18 -22.72 26.00
CA THR A 535 -42.53 -24.11 26.33
C THR A 535 -41.28 -24.94 26.55
N GLU A 536 -41.22 -25.64 27.68
CA GLU A 536 -40.14 -26.51 28.17
C GLU A 536 -39.83 -27.76 27.30
N GLN A 537 -40.26 -27.82 26.03
CA GLN A 537 -40.29 -29.08 25.26
C GLN A 537 -39.41 -29.17 24.01
N GLU A 538 -38.53 -28.20 23.74
CA GLU A 538 -37.57 -28.29 22.60
C GLU A 538 -36.09 -28.46 22.98
N ILE A 539 -35.77 -28.72 24.26
CA ILE A 539 -34.40 -29.07 24.70
C ILE A 539 -34.23 -30.60 24.87
N GLU A 540 -35.28 -31.38 24.67
CA GLU A 540 -35.25 -32.81 24.95
C GLU A 540 -34.89 -33.67 23.72
N ALA A 541 -33.59 -33.78 23.43
CA ALA A 541 -32.98 -35.00 22.88
C ALA A 541 -31.44 -34.91 22.82
N LYS A 542 -30.77 -35.67 23.70
CA LYS A 542 -29.31 -35.96 23.82
C LYS A 542 -28.42 -34.95 24.57
N GLY A 543 -28.82 -34.52 25.77
CA GLY A 543 -27.91 -33.86 26.72
C GLY A 543 -27.41 -34.81 27.82
N PHE A 544 -26.21 -34.58 28.34
CA PHE A 544 -25.68 -35.25 29.54
C PHE A 544 -26.59 -34.93 30.74
N GLN A 545 -27.10 -35.97 31.43
CA GLN A 545 -27.93 -35.83 32.63
C GLN A 545 -27.10 -36.09 33.88
N VAL A 546 -27.39 -35.34 34.94
CA VAL A 546 -26.67 -35.45 36.22
C VAL A 546 -27.67 -35.72 37.34
N ASN A 547 -27.34 -36.64 38.25
CA ASN A 547 -28.13 -37.01 39.40
C ASN A 547 -27.35 -36.77 40.70
N LEU A 548 -27.49 -35.56 41.22
CA LEU A 548 -26.86 -35.11 42.47
C LEU A 548 -27.87 -35.13 43.61
N GLU A 549 -27.38 -35.19 44.84
CA GLU A 549 -28.23 -35.09 46.04
C GLU A 549 -29.08 -33.80 46.07
N VAL A 550 -28.58 -32.72 45.46
CA VAL A 550 -29.21 -31.37 45.47
C VAL A 550 -29.92 -31.05 44.14
N PHE A 551 -29.69 -31.83 43.07
CA PHE A 551 -30.25 -31.56 41.74
C PHE A 551 -30.27 -32.81 40.85
N GLN A 552 -31.41 -33.08 40.22
CA GLN A 552 -31.56 -34.13 39.21
C GLN A 552 -32.12 -33.53 37.92
N GLY A 553 -31.38 -33.63 36.81
CA GLY A 553 -31.82 -33.08 35.52
C GLY A 553 -30.71 -32.90 34.50
N PRO A 554 -30.98 -32.18 33.39
CA PRO A 554 -29.98 -31.87 32.38
C PRO A 554 -28.83 -31.03 32.95
N PHE A 555 -27.60 -31.36 32.56
CA PHE A 555 -26.41 -30.64 33.03
C PHE A 555 -26.47 -29.13 32.73
N ASP A 556 -26.97 -28.73 31.56
CA ASP A 556 -27.12 -27.31 31.19
C ASP A 556 -28.09 -26.56 32.11
N LEU A 557 -29.10 -27.25 32.65
CA LEU A 557 -30.04 -26.67 33.60
C LEU A 557 -29.38 -26.45 34.96
N LEU A 558 -28.54 -27.38 35.42
CA LEU A 558 -27.71 -27.21 36.62
C LEU A 558 -26.82 -25.96 36.49
N LEU A 559 -26.12 -25.80 35.36
CA LEU A 559 -25.31 -24.61 35.07
C LEU A 559 -26.13 -23.32 35.10
N GLY A 560 -27.31 -23.35 34.47
CA GLY A 560 -28.23 -22.22 34.46
C GLY A 560 -28.74 -21.83 35.85
N LEU A 561 -28.96 -22.79 36.74
CA LEU A 561 -29.36 -22.55 38.13
C LEU A 561 -28.22 -21.98 38.97
N ILE A 562 -26.99 -22.48 38.79
CA ILE A 562 -25.79 -21.95 39.45
C ILE A 562 -25.51 -20.51 38.99
N ALA A 563 -25.57 -20.25 37.67
CA ALA A 563 -25.34 -18.92 37.10
C ALA A 563 -26.39 -17.88 37.54
N LYS A 564 -27.64 -18.32 37.78
CA LYS A 564 -28.72 -17.47 38.31
C LYS A 564 -28.73 -17.37 39.84
N HIS A 565 -27.69 -17.87 40.53
CA HIS A 565 -27.59 -17.92 41.99
C HIS A 565 -28.76 -18.66 42.68
N LYS A 566 -29.44 -19.56 41.96
CA LYS A 566 -30.56 -20.35 42.51
C LYS A 566 -30.11 -21.66 43.16
N LEU A 567 -28.85 -22.04 42.94
CA LEU A 567 -28.23 -23.23 43.53
C LEU A 567 -26.78 -22.90 43.84
N ASP A 568 -26.33 -23.19 45.06
CA ASP A 568 -24.95 -22.89 45.47
C ASP A 568 -23.99 -23.98 44.99
N ILE A 569 -22.87 -23.57 44.41
CA ILE A 569 -21.87 -24.50 43.87
C ILE A 569 -21.10 -25.22 44.98
N THR A 570 -21.07 -24.67 46.19
CA THR A 570 -20.46 -25.32 47.36
C THR A 570 -21.17 -26.63 47.72
N GLU A 571 -22.49 -26.66 47.56
CA GLU A 571 -23.37 -27.81 47.84
C GLU A 571 -23.33 -28.87 46.72
N VAL A 572 -22.76 -28.55 45.55
CA VAL A 572 -22.63 -29.48 44.43
C VAL A 572 -21.35 -30.30 44.55
N ALA A 573 -21.47 -31.63 44.67
CA ALA A 573 -20.33 -32.53 44.66
C ALA A 573 -19.72 -32.66 43.23
N LEU A 574 -18.71 -31.85 42.92
CA LEU A 574 -17.97 -31.89 41.64
C LEU A 574 -17.43 -33.28 41.29
N SER A 575 -17.04 -34.08 42.30
CA SER A 575 -16.58 -35.45 42.10
C SER A 575 -17.69 -36.34 41.53
N GLN A 576 -18.93 -36.23 42.06
CA GLN A 576 -20.07 -36.99 41.55
C GLN A 576 -20.43 -36.60 40.11
N VAL A 577 -20.39 -35.29 39.79
CA VAL A 577 -20.58 -34.81 38.40
C VAL A 577 -19.53 -35.42 37.46
N THR A 578 -18.28 -35.52 37.93
CA THR A 578 -17.16 -36.07 37.16
C THR A 578 -17.30 -37.59 37.00
N ASP A 579 -17.69 -38.30 38.04
CA ASP A 579 -17.89 -39.76 38.02
C ASP A 579 -19.05 -40.16 37.11
N GLU A 580 -20.18 -39.46 37.18
CA GLU A 580 -21.32 -39.65 36.28
C GLU A 580 -20.95 -39.35 34.82
N PHE A 581 -20.09 -38.35 34.61
CA PHE A 581 -19.59 -38.04 33.28
C PHE A 581 -18.62 -39.10 32.76
N ILE A 582 -17.71 -39.60 33.58
CA ILE A 582 -16.81 -40.70 33.21
C ILE A 582 -17.63 -41.96 32.89
N ALA A 583 -18.72 -42.22 33.62
CA ALA A 583 -19.64 -43.30 33.33
C ALA A 583 -20.39 -43.07 32.01
N TYR A 584 -20.84 -41.84 31.75
CA TYR A 584 -21.47 -41.45 30.48
C TYR A 584 -20.53 -41.60 29.29
N ILE A 585 -19.28 -41.15 29.43
CA ILE A 585 -18.17 -41.35 28.47
C ILE A 585 -17.96 -42.84 28.20
N ARG A 586 -17.77 -43.66 29.25
CA ARG A 586 -17.51 -45.10 29.07
C ARG A 586 -18.64 -45.85 28.37
N SER A 587 -19.87 -45.35 28.44
CA SER A 587 -21.03 -45.98 27.79
C SER A 587 -21.13 -45.71 26.27
N HIS A 588 -20.40 -44.74 25.72
CA HIS A 588 -20.49 -44.33 24.30
C HIS A 588 -19.41 -44.93 23.35
N GLY A 589 -18.44 -45.71 23.85
CA GLY A 589 -17.49 -46.45 23.01
C GLY A 589 -16.47 -45.58 22.25
N ASN A 590 -16.07 -45.99 21.02
CA ASN A 590 -15.02 -45.34 20.20
C ASN A 590 -15.54 -44.29 19.19
N GLU A 591 -16.86 -44.07 19.10
CA GLU A 591 -17.44 -43.04 18.22
C GLU A 591 -17.62 -41.73 19.00
N TRP A 592 -16.56 -40.92 19.04
CA TRP A 592 -16.55 -39.67 19.79
C TRP A 592 -16.96 -38.47 18.93
N ASP A 593 -17.86 -37.63 19.46
CA ASP A 593 -17.94 -36.23 19.05
C ASP A 593 -16.94 -35.41 19.87
N LEU A 594 -15.78 -35.12 19.26
CA LEU A 594 -14.72 -34.32 19.87
C LEU A 594 -15.22 -32.95 20.38
N ASP A 595 -16.31 -32.43 19.80
CA ASP A 595 -16.95 -31.18 20.19
C ASP A 595 -17.59 -31.28 21.58
N GLN A 596 -18.26 -32.41 21.89
CA GLN A 596 -18.91 -32.64 23.18
C GLN A 596 -17.90 -32.85 24.32
N ALA A 597 -16.84 -33.62 24.07
CA ALA A 597 -15.76 -33.83 25.05
C ALA A 597 -15.02 -32.52 25.36
N SER A 598 -14.72 -31.72 24.33
CA SER A 598 -14.08 -30.41 24.49
C SER A 598 -14.98 -29.42 25.24
N HIS A 599 -16.29 -29.44 24.95
CA HIS A 599 -17.25 -28.59 25.64
C HIS A 599 -17.37 -28.95 27.12
N PHE A 600 -17.40 -30.25 27.45
CA PHE A 600 -17.42 -30.67 28.85
C PHE A 600 -16.16 -30.25 29.60
N LEU A 601 -14.95 -30.44 29.03
CA LEU A 601 -13.70 -30.02 29.66
C LEU A 601 -13.69 -28.51 29.95
N LEU A 602 -14.20 -27.72 29.00
CA LEU A 602 -14.38 -26.27 29.15
C LEU A 602 -15.26 -25.95 30.37
N VAL A 603 -16.39 -26.65 30.48
CA VAL A 603 -17.39 -26.42 31.53
C VAL A 603 -16.91 -26.92 32.90
N ALA A 604 -16.30 -28.10 32.96
CA ALA A 604 -15.72 -28.66 34.16
C ALA A 604 -14.60 -27.75 34.72
N ALA A 605 -13.75 -27.20 33.84
CA ALA A 605 -12.75 -26.22 34.23
C ALA A 605 -13.39 -24.96 34.83
N THR A 606 -14.46 -24.42 34.22
CA THR A 606 -15.17 -23.25 34.77
C THR A 606 -15.90 -23.53 36.08
N LEU A 607 -16.48 -24.72 36.27
CA LEU A 607 -17.14 -25.08 37.52
C LEU A 607 -16.15 -25.26 38.67
N LEU A 608 -14.99 -25.87 38.38
CA LEU A 608 -13.90 -25.98 39.33
C LEU A 608 -13.40 -24.59 39.75
N ASP A 609 -13.25 -23.67 38.79
CA ASP A 609 -12.82 -22.30 39.04
C ASP A 609 -13.80 -21.54 39.94
N LEU A 610 -15.10 -21.64 39.65
CA LEU A 610 -16.17 -21.03 40.46
C LEU A 610 -16.25 -21.63 41.87
N LYS A 611 -15.98 -22.94 42.04
CA LYS A 611 -15.96 -23.59 43.35
C LYS A 611 -14.69 -23.24 44.15
N ALA A 612 -13.54 -23.20 43.49
CA ALA A 612 -12.27 -22.80 44.10
C ALA A 612 -12.33 -21.35 44.59
N ALA A 613 -12.86 -20.43 43.78
CA ALA A 613 -13.01 -19.01 44.13
C ALA A 613 -13.94 -18.75 45.33
N ARG A 614 -14.87 -19.66 45.64
CA ARG A 614 -15.77 -19.56 46.80
C ARG A 614 -15.27 -20.28 48.06
N LEU A 615 -14.43 -21.31 47.90
CA LEU A 615 -13.89 -22.11 49.01
C LEU A 615 -12.57 -21.55 49.56
N LEU A 616 -11.82 -20.82 48.74
CA LEU A 616 -10.56 -20.20 49.17
C LEU A 616 -10.85 -18.84 49.83
N PRO A 617 -10.50 -18.63 51.12
CA PRO A 617 -10.36 -17.29 51.64
C PRO A 617 -9.25 -16.61 50.84
N SER A 618 -9.42 -15.33 50.48
CA SER A 618 -8.47 -14.58 49.65
C SER A 618 -7.11 -14.43 50.34
N GLY A 619 -6.28 -15.46 50.31
CA GLY A 619 -5.03 -15.56 51.04
C GLY A 619 -4.05 -16.52 50.35
N GLU A 620 -3.00 -15.92 49.80
CA GLU A 620 -1.66 -16.44 49.47
C GLU A 620 -1.57 -17.83 48.78
N VAL A 621 -1.44 -17.80 47.45
CA VAL A 621 -0.87 -18.91 46.66
C VAL A 621 0.63 -18.91 46.93
N GLU A 622 1.11 -19.81 47.79
CA GLU A 622 2.50 -19.82 48.26
C GLU A 622 3.47 -20.67 47.41
N ASP A 623 2.99 -21.49 46.44
CA ASP A 623 3.85 -22.37 45.64
C ASP A 623 3.82 -22.11 44.12
N GLU A 624 5.00 -22.11 43.50
CA GLU A 624 5.21 -21.84 42.05
C GLU A 624 4.73 -23.01 41.16
N GLU A 625 4.70 -24.24 41.69
CA GLU A 625 4.10 -25.41 41.02
C GLU A 625 2.57 -25.30 40.89
N ASP A 626 1.88 -24.77 41.91
CA ASP A 626 0.43 -24.60 41.90
C ASP A 626 0.00 -23.50 40.92
N LEU A 627 0.81 -22.43 40.79
CA LEU A 627 0.60 -21.39 39.77
C LEU A 627 0.82 -21.93 38.36
N ALA A 628 1.82 -22.79 38.15
CA ALA A 628 2.10 -23.43 36.86
C ALA A 628 0.97 -24.39 36.41
N LEU A 629 0.33 -25.09 37.34
CA LEU A 629 -0.83 -25.95 37.04
C LEU A 629 -2.05 -25.13 36.59
N LEU A 630 -2.27 -23.95 37.19
CA LEU A 630 -3.32 -23.01 36.77
C LEU A 630 -3.03 -22.41 35.39
N GLU A 631 -1.77 -22.04 35.11
CA GLU A 631 -1.37 -21.49 33.81
C GLU A 631 -1.47 -22.55 32.69
N ALA A 632 -1.12 -23.80 32.98
CA ALA A 632 -1.28 -24.93 32.05
C ALA A 632 -2.76 -25.20 31.73
N ARG A 633 -3.67 -25.07 32.71
CA ARG A 633 -5.12 -25.19 32.55
C ARG A 633 -5.69 -24.10 31.63
N ASP A 634 -5.29 -22.86 31.85
CA ASP A 634 -5.76 -21.71 31.06
C ASP A 634 -5.25 -21.78 29.61
N LEU A 635 -4.03 -22.29 29.41
CA LEU A 635 -3.46 -22.53 28.09
C LEU A 635 -4.21 -23.63 27.32
N LEU A 636 -4.66 -24.67 28.02
CA LEU A 636 -5.52 -25.72 27.46
C LEU A 636 -6.88 -25.16 27.03
N PHE A 637 -7.50 -24.34 27.87
CA PHE A 637 -8.75 -23.65 27.57
C PHE A 637 -8.61 -22.75 26.33
N ALA A 638 -7.54 -21.95 26.27
CA ALA A 638 -7.26 -21.08 25.14
C ALA A 638 -7.10 -21.88 23.83
N ARG A 639 -6.39 -23.02 23.87
CA ARG A 639 -6.24 -23.91 22.70
C ARG A 639 -7.56 -24.52 22.27
N LEU A 640 -8.39 -25.01 23.19
CA LEU A 640 -9.71 -25.57 22.86
C LEU A 640 -10.62 -24.51 22.22
N LEU A 641 -10.61 -23.28 22.74
CA LEU A 641 -11.35 -22.15 22.17
C LEU A 641 -10.86 -21.82 20.74
N GLN A 642 -9.54 -21.86 20.54
CA GLN A 642 -8.90 -21.64 19.25
C GLN A 642 -9.27 -22.72 18.23
N TYR A 643 -9.29 -24.00 18.61
CA TYR A 643 -9.75 -25.09 17.76
C TYR A 643 -11.22 -24.94 17.36
N LYS A 644 -12.09 -24.58 18.32
CA LYS A 644 -13.51 -24.30 18.04
C LYS A 644 -13.66 -23.15 17.04
N ALA A 645 -12.89 -22.06 17.22
CA ALA A 645 -12.90 -20.93 16.30
C ALA A 645 -12.42 -21.33 14.89
N TYR A 646 -11.34 -22.12 14.78
CA TYR A 646 -10.86 -22.61 13.48
C TYR A 646 -11.87 -23.52 12.79
N LYS A 647 -12.53 -24.42 13.51
CA LYS A 647 -13.59 -25.29 12.97
C LYS A 647 -14.77 -24.47 12.44
N GLN A 648 -15.19 -23.43 13.16
CA GLN A 648 -16.25 -22.51 12.71
C GLN A 648 -15.85 -21.75 11.44
N VAL A 649 -14.63 -21.21 11.41
CA VAL A 649 -14.10 -20.48 10.25
C VAL A 649 -13.96 -21.41 9.04
N ALA A 650 -13.52 -22.65 9.23
CA ALA A 650 -13.46 -23.66 8.18
C ALA A 650 -14.86 -23.95 7.60
N GLY A 651 -15.89 -24.04 8.44
CA GLY A 651 -17.29 -24.15 8.01
C GLY A 651 -17.76 -22.97 7.16
N VAL A 652 -17.41 -21.74 7.56
CA VAL A 652 -17.71 -20.53 6.77
C VAL A 652 -17.03 -20.56 5.40
N PHE A 653 -15.77 -20.99 5.33
CA PHE A 653 -15.05 -21.13 4.07
C PHE A 653 -15.67 -22.20 3.18
N ALA A 654 -15.99 -23.38 3.72
CA ALA A 654 -16.63 -24.46 2.98
C ALA A 654 -17.98 -24.02 2.38
N ALA A 655 -18.81 -23.35 3.18
CA ALA A 655 -20.10 -22.81 2.73
C ALA A 655 -19.93 -21.77 1.61
N ARG A 656 -19.01 -20.81 1.77
CA ARG A 656 -18.73 -19.80 0.73
C ARG A 656 -18.16 -20.40 -0.54
N MET A 657 -17.25 -21.37 -0.43
CA MET A 657 -16.69 -22.07 -1.59
C MET A 657 -17.77 -22.82 -2.37
N ALA A 658 -18.71 -23.47 -1.68
CA ALA A 658 -19.85 -24.15 -2.30
C ALA A 658 -20.86 -23.20 -2.95
N GLU A 659 -21.06 -22.00 -2.37
CA GLU A 659 -21.90 -20.96 -2.97
C GLU A 659 -21.25 -20.35 -4.22
N GLU A 660 -19.99 -19.95 -4.10
CA GLU A 660 -19.24 -19.32 -5.19
C GLU A 660 -18.95 -20.31 -6.33
N SER A 661 -18.80 -21.61 -6.05
CA SER A 661 -18.64 -22.64 -7.10
C SER A 661 -19.86 -22.77 -8.01
N ARG A 662 -21.02 -22.24 -7.61
CA ARG A 662 -22.24 -22.20 -8.43
C ARG A 662 -22.32 -20.96 -9.31
N ARG A 663 -21.36 -20.02 -9.19
CA ARG A 663 -21.33 -18.80 -10.01
C ARG A 663 -20.47 -19.03 -11.24
N PHE A 664 -21.12 -19.10 -12.39
CA PHE A 664 -20.46 -19.21 -13.68
C PHE A 664 -20.36 -17.82 -14.33
N PRO A 665 -19.21 -17.48 -14.95
CA PRO A 665 -19.12 -16.27 -15.74
C PRO A 665 -20.11 -16.35 -16.91
N ARG A 666 -20.93 -15.31 -17.09
CA ARG A 666 -21.80 -15.20 -18.26
C ARG A 666 -20.92 -14.92 -19.48
N LEU A 667 -20.74 -15.91 -20.35
CA LEU A 667 -20.18 -15.71 -21.68
C LEU A 667 -21.22 -14.97 -22.52
N VAL A 668 -20.98 -13.69 -22.77
CA VAL A 668 -21.82 -12.88 -23.67
C VAL A 668 -21.36 -13.18 -25.10
N PRO A 669 -22.21 -13.75 -25.97
CA PRO A 669 -21.85 -13.93 -27.37
C PRO A 669 -21.61 -12.57 -28.02
N MET A 670 -20.61 -12.50 -28.89
CA MET A 670 -20.32 -11.29 -29.64
C MET A 670 -21.51 -10.95 -30.55
N GLU A 671 -21.89 -9.68 -30.63
CA GLU A 671 -22.99 -9.26 -31.53
C GLU A 671 -22.65 -9.63 -32.99
N PRO A 672 -23.63 -10.07 -33.80
CA PRO A 672 -23.38 -10.60 -35.15
C PRO A 672 -22.57 -9.66 -36.05
N ARG A 673 -22.74 -8.34 -35.88
CA ARG A 673 -22.00 -7.31 -36.62
C ARG A 673 -20.48 -7.34 -36.39
N PHE A 674 -20.03 -7.82 -35.23
CA PHE A 674 -18.61 -7.93 -34.89
C PHE A 674 -18.06 -9.35 -35.10
N ALA A 675 -18.92 -10.38 -35.12
CA ALA A 675 -18.53 -11.75 -35.41
C ALA A 675 -17.93 -11.91 -36.83
N ASN A 676 -18.46 -11.16 -37.81
CA ASN A 676 -17.98 -11.17 -39.19
C ASN A 676 -16.65 -10.41 -39.41
N LEU A 677 -16.17 -9.68 -38.40
CA LEU A 677 -14.87 -8.99 -38.44
C LEU A 677 -13.74 -9.84 -37.85
N LEU A 678 -14.07 -11.02 -37.30
CA LEU A 678 -13.07 -11.92 -36.77
C LEU A 678 -12.33 -12.59 -37.94
N PRO A 679 -10.98 -12.66 -37.89
CA PRO A 679 -10.22 -13.39 -38.89
C PRO A 679 -10.65 -14.85 -38.91
N GLU A 680 -10.63 -15.48 -40.09
CA GLU A 680 -10.92 -16.91 -40.21
C GLU A 680 -10.00 -17.70 -39.28
N VAL A 681 -10.62 -18.50 -38.41
CA VAL A 681 -9.89 -19.34 -37.47
C VAL A 681 -9.31 -20.51 -38.25
N LEU A 682 -8.06 -20.35 -38.69
CA LEU A 682 -7.26 -21.44 -39.24
C LEU A 682 -6.78 -22.30 -38.07
N ILE A 683 -7.47 -23.42 -37.83
CA ILE A 683 -7.04 -24.41 -36.84
C ILE A 683 -5.84 -25.17 -37.43
N SER A 684 -4.64 -24.67 -37.20
CA SER A 684 -3.38 -25.30 -37.58
C SER A 684 -2.95 -26.34 -36.53
N LEU A 685 -3.84 -27.26 -36.16
CA LEU A 685 -3.54 -28.34 -35.23
C LEU A 685 -3.40 -29.65 -35.99
N THR A 686 -2.36 -30.42 -35.67
CA THR A 686 -2.26 -31.81 -36.13
C THR A 686 -3.25 -32.70 -35.36
N PRO A 687 -3.61 -33.88 -35.88
CA PRO A 687 -4.46 -34.84 -35.17
C PRO A 687 -3.95 -35.17 -33.76
N GLU A 688 -2.63 -35.31 -33.59
CA GLU A 688 -1.99 -35.55 -32.29
C GLU A 688 -2.16 -34.36 -31.32
N GLN A 689 -1.99 -33.12 -31.80
CA GLN A 689 -2.18 -31.93 -30.97
C GLN A 689 -3.66 -31.75 -30.57
N PHE A 690 -4.58 -32.14 -31.45
CA PHE A 690 -6.01 -32.16 -31.15
C PHE A 690 -6.33 -33.20 -30.07
N ALA A 691 -5.75 -34.41 -30.17
CA ALA A 691 -5.90 -35.45 -29.17
C ALA A 691 -5.34 -35.03 -27.80
N GLN A 692 -4.20 -34.34 -27.75
CA GLN A 692 -3.64 -33.78 -26.51
C GLN A 692 -4.56 -32.72 -25.88
N LEU A 693 -5.18 -31.87 -26.70
CA LEU A 693 -6.15 -30.88 -26.22
C LEU A 693 -7.41 -31.54 -25.65
N ALA A 694 -7.91 -32.57 -26.32
CA ALA A 694 -9.05 -33.36 -25.86
C ALA A 694 -8.73 -34.07 -24.54
N ALA A 695 -7.56 -34.72 -24.43
CA ALA A 695 -7.11 -35.36 -23.20
C ALA A 695 -7.05 -34.36 -22.04
N LYS A 696 -6.50 -33.17 -22.26
CA LYS A 696 -6.43 -32.09 -21.25
C LYS A 696 -7.81 -31.57 -20.84
N ALA A 697 -8.76 -31.50 -21.77
CA ALA A 697 -10.13 -31.08 -21.48
C ALA A 697 -10.93 -32.14 -20.71
N MET A 698 -10.63 -33.43 -20.94
CA MET A 698 -11.28 -34.58 -20.29
C MET A 698 -10.61 -35.01 -18.99
N THR A 699 -9.45 -34.45 -18.65
CA THR A 699 -8.78 -34.72 -17.38
C THR A 699 -9.61 -34.13 -16.21
N PRO A 700 -9.93 -34.92 -15.16
CA PRO A 700 -10.62 -34.41 -13.98
C PRO A 700 -9.89 -33.21 -13.39
N ARG A 701 -10.63 -32.16 -13.02
CA ARG A 701 -10.01 -30.99 -12.40
C ARG A 701 -9.45 -31.38 -11.03
N PRO A 702 -8.20 -30.99 -10.69
CA PRO A 702 -7.65 -31.25 -9.38
C PRO A 702 -8.54 -30.61 -8.30
N VAL A 703 -8.63 -31.28 -7.16
CA VAL A 703 -9.37 -30.77 -6.00
C VAL A 703 -8.76 -29.42 -5.59
N PRO A 704 -9.54 -28.34 -5.49
CA PRO A 704 -9.00 -27.04 -5.10
C PRO A 704 -8.44 -27.11 -3.68
N SER A 705 -7.12 -26.97 -3.53
CA SER A 705 -6.45 -26.87 -2.24
C SER A 705 -6.12 -25.42 -1.91
N VAL A 706 -6.15 -25.07 -0.62
CA VAL A 706 -5.66 -23.79 -0.11
C VAL A 706 -4.17 -23.95 0.16
N SER A 707 -3.34 -23.07 -0.40
CA SER A 707 -1.90 -23.13 -0.15
C SER A 707 -1.60 -22.77 1.30
N ILE A 708 -1.07 -23.72 2.06
CA ILE A 708 -0.59 -23.52 3.45
C ILE A 708 0.85 -22.98 3.52
N ALA A 709 1.48 -22.68 2.37
CA ALA A 709 2.87 -22.21 2.33
C ALA A 709 3.13 -20.85 3.01
N HIS A 710 2.06 -20.14 3.39
CA HIS A 710 2.12 -18.90 4.17
C HIS A 710 2.07 -19.14 5.68
N MET A 711 1.83 -20.38 6.12
CA MET A 711 1.98 -20.79 7.51
C MET A 711 3.46 -21.05 7.81
N HIS A 712 3.88 -20.76 9.03
CA HIS A 712 5.27 -20.90 9.47
C HIS A 712 5.77 -22.33 9.25
N HIS A 713 6.75 -22.49 8.37
CA HIS A 713 7.46 -23.76 8.19
C HIS A 713 8.74 -23.66 9.03
N PRO A 714 9.03 -24.61 9.95
CA PRO A 714 10.31 -24.67 10.61
C PRO A 714 11.42 -24.75 9.55
N LEU A 715 12.43 -23.87 9.65
CA LEU A 715 13.53 -23.77 8.68
C LEU A 715 14.60 -24.86 8.88
N ALA A 716 14.64 -25.49 10.06
CA ALA A 716 15.48 -26.64 10.39
C ALA A 716 14.83 -27.42 11.55
N ASN A 717 14.79 -28.75 11.46
CA ASN A 717 14.23 -29.62 12.50
C ASN A 717 15.35 -30.12 13.44
N VAL A 718 15.19 -29.94 14.76
CA VAL A 718 16.21 -30.28 15.77
C VAL A 718 16.46 -31.79 15.85
N ARG A 719 15.40 -32.61 15.76
CA ARG A 719 15.50 -34.08 15.76
C ARG A 719 16.30 -34.61 14.56
N GLU A 720 16.03 -34.06 13.37
CA GLU A 720 16.78 -34.42 12.16
C GLU A 720 18.27 -34.07 12.30
N GLN A 721 18.56 -32.87 12.83
CA GLN A 721 19.94 -32.46 13.09
C GLN A 721 20.61 -33.30 14.18
N ALA A 722 19.87 -33.72 15.22
CA ALA A 722 20.39 -34.60 16.26
C ALA A 722 20.77 -35.98 15.71
N ALA A 723 19.96 -36.57 14.82
CA ALA A 723 20.28 -37.85 14.18
C ALA A 723 21.61 -37.77 13.41
N ILE A 724 21.83 -36.68 12.68
CA ILE A 724 23.09 -36.41 11.96
C ILE A 724 24.26 -36.31 12.95
N LEU A 725 24.08 -35.62 14.08
CA LEU A 725 25.12 -35.47 15.10
C LEU A 725 25.45 -36.81 15.78
N VAL A 726 24.45 -37.61 16.13
CA VAL A 726 24.62 -38.95 16.73
C VAL A 726 25.43 -39.85 15.78
N GLU A 727 25.07 -39.90 14.49
CA GLU A 727 25.80 -40.71 13.50
C GLU A 727 27.28 -40.30 13.41
N ARG A 728 27.55 -38.98 13.39
CA ARG A 728 28.91 -38.45 13.29
C ARG A 728 29.72 -38.67 14.56
N LEU A 729 29.12 -38.45 15.73
CA LEU A 729 29.79 -38.57 17.01
C LEU A 729 30.04 -40.02 17.40
N ARG A 730 29.17 -40.97 17.01
CA ARG A 730 29.44 -42.41 17.13
C ARG A 730 30.68 -42.83 16.33
N ARG A 731 30.89 -42.27 15.14
CA ARG A 731 32.06 -42.55 14.29
C ARG A 731 33.33 -41.85 14.80
N ALA A 732 33.25 -40.55 15.06
CA ALA A 732 34.42 -39.74 15.40
C ALA A 732 34.85 -39.85 16.86
N ARG A 733 33.93 -40.24 17.77
CA ARG A 733 34.05 -40.27 19.24
C ARG A 733 34.30 -38.91 19.91
N ARG A 734 35.11 -38.05 19.29
CA ARG A 734 35.39 -36.66 19.70
C ARG A 734 35.50 -35.79 18.46
N ALA A 735 34.76 -34.69 18.42
CA ALA A 735 34.79 -33.73 17.31
C ALA A 735 34.63 -32.30 17.83
N THR A 736 35.09 -31.30 17.08
CA THR A 736 34.82 -29.89 17.41
C THR A 736 33.45 -29.50 16.89
N PHE A 737 32.74 -28.62 17.59
CA PHE A 737 31.43 -28.14 17.14
C PHE A 737 31.52 -27.50 15.75
N ARG A 738 32.64 -26.82 15.45
CA ARG A 738 32.93 -26.27 14.12
C ARG A 738 32.95 -27.35 13.02
N ALA A 739 33.55 -28.52 13.30
CA ALA A 739 33.53 -29.65 12.37
C ALA A 739 32.14 -30.29 12.27
N LEU A 740 31.37 -30.29 13.36
CA LEU A 740 30.00 -30.80 13.37
C LEU A 740 29.00 -29.91 12.61
N VAL A 741 29.34 -28.66 12.28
CA VAL A 741 28.49 -27.73 11.52
C VAL A 741 29.05 -27.36 10.14
N SER A 742 30.14 -27.97 9.68
CA SER A 742 30.86 -27.55 8.47
C SER A 742 30.04 -27.67 7.17
N ASP A 743 29.03 -28.53 7.15
CA ASP A 743 28.11 -28.80 6.04
C ASP A 743 26.75 -28.11 6.18
N ALA A 744 26.55 -27.30 7.22
CA ALA A 744 25.29 -26.58 7.41
C ALA A 744 25.08 -25.54 6.30
N ALA A 745 23.90 -25.54 5.67
CA ALA A 745 23.58 -24.65 4.55
C ALA A 745 23.35 -23.18 5.00
N GLY A 746 23.12 -22.95 6.29
CA GLY A 746 22.87 -21.63 6.85
C GLY A 746 22.78 -21.59 8.38
N PRO A 747 22.52 -20.41 8.95
CA PRO A 747 22.55 -20.20 10.40
C PRO A 747 21.49 -20.97 11.18
N TYR A 748 20.34 -21.28 10.57
CA TYR A 748 19.26 -22.01 11.24
C TYR A 748 19.64 -23.47 11.53
N GLU A 749 20.35 -24.14 10.62
CA GLU A 749 20.88 -25.50 10.86
C GLU A 749 22.00 -25.50 11.91
N VAL A 750 22.84 -24.46 11.94
CA VAL A 750 23.87 -24.29 12.98
C VAL A 750 23.22 -24.17 14.37
N ILE A 751 22.17 -23.35 14.49
CA ILE A 751 21.41 -23.18 15.73
C ILE A 751 20.72 -24.50 16.11
N ALA A 752 20.05 -25.17 15.16
CA ALA A 752 19.39 -26.46 15.40
C ALA A 752 20.38 -27.54 15.86
N ARG A 753 21.59 -27.60 15.27
CA ARG A 753 22.67 -28.49 15.72
C ARG A 753 23.17 -28.13 17.11
N PHE A 754 23.28 -26.85 17.44
CA PHE A 754 23.67 -26.44 18.79
C PHE A 754 22.64 -26.87 19.83
N LEU A 755 21.36 -26.62 19.56
CA LEU A 755 20.26 -27.08 20.41
C LEU A 755 20.25 -28.61 20.55
N ALA A 756 20.46 -29.34 19.45
CA ALA A 756 20.59 -30.79 19.49
C ALA A 756 21.76 -31.28 20.36
N VAL A 757 22.91 -30.59 20.36
CA VAL A 757 24.03 -30.92 21.27
C VAL A 757 23.64 -30.71 22.73
N LEU A 758 22.90 -29.65 23.04
CA LEU A 758 22.43 -29.39 24.41
C LEU A 758 21.44 -30.45 24.88
N GLU A 759 20.54 -30.90 24.00
CA GLU A 759 19.62 -31.99 24.31
C GLU A 759 20.33 -33.32 24.53
N LEU A 760 21.25 -33.68 23.63
CA LEU A 760 22.05 -34.90 23.79
C LEU A 760 22.93 -34.84 25.06
N PHE A 761 23.34 -33.65 25.51
CA PHE A 761 24.03 -33.46 26.79
C PHE A 761 23.10 -33.67 27.98
N ARG A 762 21.87 -33.13 27.91
CA ARG A 762 20.83 -33.31 28.92
C ARG A 762 20.49 -34.80 29.12
N GLU A 763 20.47 -35.57 28.04
CA GLU A 763 20.27 -37.03 28.06
C GLU A 763 21.52 -37.84 28.43
N GLY A 764 22.67 -37.18 28.65
CA GLY A 764 23.94 -37.84 29.00
C GLY A 764 24.61 -38.59 27.83
N ALA A 765 24.12 -38.43 26.60
CA ALA A 765 24.67 -39.07 25.40
C ALA A 765 25.96 -38.40 24.90
N VAL A 766 26.22 -37.15 25.27
CA VAL A 766 27.46 -36.42 24.99
C VAL A 766 27.93 -35.63 26.20
N THR A 767 29.23 -35.37 26.25
CA THR A 767 29.86 -34.38 27.12
C THR A 767 30.61 -33.35 26.27
N PHE A 768 30.99 -32.21 26.84
CA PHE A 768 31.77 -31.21 26.12
C PHE A 768 32.88 -30.60 26.96
N GLU A 769 33.92 -30.15 26.27
CA GLU A 769 35.10 -29.50 26.86
C GLU A 769 35.35 -28.17 26.13
N GLN A 770 35.44 -27.08 26.89
CA GLN A 770 35.74 -25.75 26.38
C GLN A 770 36.69 -25.03 27.36
N LEU A 771 37.96 -24.90 26.96
CA LEU A 771 39.04 -24.40 27.83
C LEU A 771 38.98 -22.88 28.06
N GLU A 772 38.51 -22.12 27.07
CA GLU A 772 38.37 -20.67 27.13
C GLU A 772 36.94 -20.27 26.77
N PRO A 773 36.34 -19.25 27.41
CA PRO A 773 35.03 -18.74 27.02
C PRO A 773 35.01 -18.34 25.55
N LEU A 774 34.01 -18.82 24.78
CA LEU A 774 33.92 -18.64 23.32
C LEU A 774 35.06 -19.28 22.50
N GLY A 775 35.91 -20.08 23.15
CA GLY A 775 36.92 -20.91 22.50
C GLY A 775 36.31 -22.12 21.79
N GLU A 776 37.16 -23.01 21.28
CA GLU A 776 36.71 -24.19 20.54
C GLU A 776 35.96 -25.18 21.44
N LEU A 777 34.72 -25.50 21.07
CA LEU A 777 33.88 -26.45 21.79
C LEU A 777 34.14 -27.87 21.28
N HIS A 778 34.72 -28.72 22.11
CA HIS A 778 34.89 -30.15 21.81
C HIS A 778 33.69 -30.93 22.34
N VAL A 779 33.02 -31.70 21.48
CA VAL A 779 31.91 -32.58 21.83
C VAL A 779 32.40 -34.03 21.80
N ILE A 780 32.15 -34.77 22.88
CA ILE A 780 32.63 -36.13 23.12
C ILE A 780 31.42 -37.04 23.31
N TRP A 781 31.37 -38.14 22.55
CA TRP A 781 30.30 -39.13 22.64
C TRP A 781 30.46 -40.00 23.89
N THR A 782 29.42 -40.05 24.72
CA THR A 782 29.33 -40.87 25.94
C THR A 782 28.17 -41.86 25.93
N GLY A 783 27.29 -41.78 24.93
CA GLY A 783 26.14 -42.67 24.76
C GLY A 783 26.49 -44.06 24.21
N ALA A 784 25.48 -44.92 24.11
CA ALA A 784 25.63 -46.29 23.60
C ALA A 784 25.94 -46.35 22.09
N ASP A 785 26.72 -47.35 21.68
CA ASP A 785 27.15 -47.59 20.29
C ASP A 785 26.02 -48.07 19.38
N ALA A 786 24.96 -48.64 19.97
CA ALA A 786 23.76 -49.11 19.29
C ALA A 786 22.52 -48.72 20.12
N GLY A 787 21.41 -48.41 19.42
CA GLY A 787 20.15 -47.94 20.01
C GLY A 787 19.71 -46.58 19.45
N ASP A 788 18.42 -46.30 19.52
CA ASP A 788 17.88 -44.99 19.15
C ASP A 788 18.04 -44.03 20.35
N VAL A 789 18.55 -42.82 20.10
CA VAL A 789 18.65 -41.79 21.14
C VAL A 789 17.49 -40.85 20.91
N SER A 790 16.44 -40.99 21.73
CA SER A 790 15.20 -40.25 21.56
C SER A 790 15.38 -38.82 22.05
N VAL A 791 15.78 -37.91 21.16
CA VAL A 791 15.84 -36.48 21.50
C VAL A 791 14.43 -35.97 21.79
N GLY A 792 14.16 -35.78 23.08
CA GLY A 792 12.91 -35.22 23.58
C GLY A 792 12.79 -33.75 23.19
N ASP A 793 11.82 -33.43 22.34
CA ASP A 793 11.59 -32.05 21.92
C ASP A 793 10.57 -31.40 22.86
N ASP A 794 11.04 -30.68 23.87
CA ASP A 794 10.17 -29.88 24.75
C ASP A 794 9.44 -28.74 23.98
N TYR A 795 9.86 -28.48 22.72
CA TYR A 795 9.34 -27.41 21.88
C TYR A 795 8.48 -27.87 20.70
N GLU A 796 8.51 -29.15 20.32
CA GLU A 796 7.60 -29.74 19.31
C GLU A 796 6.55 -30.64 19.97
N LYS A 797 5.45 -30.03 20.44
CA LYS A 797 4.23 -30.79 20.71
C LYS A 797 3.61 -31.26 19.39
N ASN A 798 3.71 -32.57 19.18
CA ASN A 798 2.91 -33.44 18.31
C ASN A 798 3.03 -33.24 16.80
N GLU A 799 3.60 -34.23 16.12
CA GLU A 799 2.93 -34.98 15.05
C GLU A 799 3.83 -36.13 14.55
N THR A 800 3.61 -37.32 15.11
CA THR A 800 3.74 -38.57 14.32
C THR A 800 2.45 -39.35 14.53
N PRO A 801 1.59 -39.49 13.50
CA PRO A 801 0.58 -40.53 13.50
C PRO A 801 1.28 -41.85 13.20
N ASP A 802 1.43 -42.70 14.22
CA ASP A 802 1.72 -44.12 14.02
C ASP A 802 0.49 -44.82 13.41
N GLU A 803 0.82 -45.82 12.59
CA GLU A 803 0.05 -46.84 11.86
C GLU A 803 -1.44 -47.08 12.20
#